data_AF-A0A416VJL2-F1
#
_entry.id   AF-A0A416VJL2-F1
#
_cell.length_a   1.000
_cell.length_b   1.000
_cell.length_c   1.000
_cell.angle_alpha   90.00
_cell.angle_beta   90.00
_cell.angle_gamma   90.00
#
_symmetry.space_group_name_H-M   'P 1'
#
loop_
_entity.id
_entity.type
_entity.pdbx_description
1 polymer ?
#
loop_
_entity_poly.entity_id
_entity_poly.type
_entity_poly.pdbx_seq_one_letter_code
_entity_poly.pdbx_strand_id
1 'polypeptide(L)'
;MSMKTKQLLIAALLATGMTAQAQNEPLDLSTVTAEHIELTCTADGWTFAPIGGTATPFDGVIKGGSKDAPLNFNASVIIRNQTANEAVLTFDNANLNMSSGVGFMTNGTDGKVTINLKDARMESSNNTGLIYSAVSCCPIGVKVDESSDGPSKLIGIDQCCPISFADVDLIVDGGTKGLEIEAVRACINNVENHMTITGKVTAKSGNSSTISSYNSTGLTIGEEVVIASGYQNAISIGAEGVALNPLFHWKYKTAPVAGKLVIKADGVEKATFTTDGKLKSFGIGGVIGKEYTVYYTPDGGTEKAQQDADGTTAFKADANGLMEYSGMMESTGVGALNLSTLTGDAILTCTDGKWKYVLDEDGATELPFSGVIKGGSKDTELAFEHGLLIRKRVNGASVLTFDNVNLKLSNPIKFQTDATVDLLTVNLKDSKITGKGFSPNAGAACGPILIQADPSSTTASTIDTGEDSNAIGLAGTPLTLDGGTAGLTLIGRQAVAVGAGKVELKGKLALIGTSQMGLTMNQPCTDLSIAEGVTISGKDGICGQATWTSAALQWKYINAPAAGGTVEVKSGNDVIATFTTDGNRRYFGIGAALNKEYAVWYAPAGGTATQQQDNTGTSVFKATANGLLAMEGMEDIAPDGIQNTEATAIPAISYVYSVDGRLVKTVPAAEYSTLKNGLDRGIYIVNGEKMAVE
;
A
#
# COMPACT_ATOMS: atom_id res chain seq x y z
N MET A 1 -90.43 36.26 19.22
CA MET A 1 -89.17 36.96 19.57
C MET A 1 -88.90 38.00 18.49
N SER A 2 -88.88 39.30 18.83
CA SER A 2 -88.84 40.38 17.83
C SER A 2 -87.42 40.62 17.29
N MET A 3 -87.28 41.28 16.15
CA MET A 3 -85.98 41.62 15.53
C MET A 3 -85.01 42.32 16.50
N LYS A 4 -85.54 43.09 17.48
CA LYS A 4 -84.73 43.72 18.53
C LYS A 4 -84.08 42.70 19.48
N THR A 5 -84.73 41.56 19.74
CA THR A 5 -84.16 40.49 20.59
C THR A 5 -83.04 39.73 19.88
N LYS A 6 -83.09 39.59 18.55
CA LYS A 6 -82.00 39.00 17.75
C LYS A 6 -80.79 39.94 17.63
N GLN A 7 -81.00 41.25 17.49
CA GLN A 7 -79.91 42.23 17.51
C GLN A 7 -79.26 42.36 18.89
N LEU A 8 -80.02 42.26 19.99
CA LEU A 8 -79.43 42.21 21.33
C LEU A 8 -78.70 40.89 21.61
N LEU A 9 -79.14 39.75 21.07
CA LEU A 9 -78.40 38.48 21.20
C LEU A 9 -77.12 38.47 20.36
N ILE A 10 -77.11 39.09 19.17
CA ILE A 10 -75.91 39.21 18.33
C ILE A 10 -74.93 40.24 18.91
N ALA A 11 -75.43 41.35 19.47
CA ALA A 11 -74.58 42.31 20.20
C ALA A 11 -74.05 41.73 21.52
N ALA A 12 -74.81 40.87 22.20
CA ALA A 12 -74.33 40.15 23.38
C ALA A 12 -73.33 39.04 23.01
N LEU A 13 -73.52 38.30 21.90
CA LEU A 13 -72.55 37.33 21.40
C LEU A 13 -71.25 38.01 20.91
N LEU A 14 -71.35 39.21 20.31
CA LEU A 14 -70.19 40.02 19.91
C LEU A 14 -69.50 40.68 21.12
N ALA A 15 -70.22 40.96 22.21
CA ALA A 15 -69.65 41.48 23.45
C ALA A 15 -69.06 40.39 24.38
N THR A 16 -69.52 39.14 24.27
CA THR A 16 -68.88 37.96 24.90
C THR A 16 -67.79 37.36 24.02
N GLY A 17 -67.67 37.81 22.77
CA GLY A 17 -66.49 37.68 21.95
C GLY A 17 -65.36 38.56 22.46
N MET A 18 -64.96 38.39 23.73
CA MET A 18 -63.56 38.57 24.09
C MET A 18 -62.81 37.46 23.36
N THR A 19 -62.55 37.66 22.07
CA THR A 19 -61.27 37.20 21.53
C THR A 19 -60.25 37.68 22.53
N ALA A 20 -59.62 36.76 23.24
CA ALA A 20 -58.40 37.05 23.98
C ALA A 20 -57.54 37.84 23.00
N GLN A 21 -57.44 39.14 23.25
CA GLN A 21 -56.47 39.98 22.58
C GLN A 21 -55.16 39.47 23.16
N ALA A 22 -54.62 38.41 22.55
CA ALA A 22 -53.27 37.95 22.81
C ALA A 22 -52.42 39.22 22.74
N GLN A 23 -51.74 39.55 23.83
CA GLN A 23 -50.75 40.61 23.77
C GLN A 23 -49.70 40.10 22.78
N ASN A 24 -49.74 40.63 21.55
CA ASN A 24 -48.79 40.36 20.47
C ASN A 24 -47.45 41.08 20.72
N GLU A 25 -47.08 41.26 21.98
CA GLU A 25 -45.89 41.99 22.37
C GLU A 25 -44.83 41.00 22.86
N PRO A 26 -43.55 41.26 22.58
CA PRO A 26 -42.44 40.48 23.11
C PRO A 26 -42.44 40.44 24.64
N LEU A 27 -42.03 39.31 25.21
CA LEU A 27 -41.75 39.18 26.63
C LEU A 27 -40.40 39.83 26.96
N ASP A 28 -40.43 40.96 27.66
CA ASP A 28 -39.22 41.61 28.17
C ASP A 28 -38.87 41.07 29.58
N LEU A 29 -37.78 40.32 29.66
CA LEU A 29 -37.30 39.70 30.90
C LEU A 29 -36.89 40.71 31.97
N SER A 30 -36.65 41.99 31.63
CA SER A 30 -36.37 43.03 32.62
C SER A 30 -37.57 43.35 33.53
N THR A 31 -38.78 42.97 33.09
CA THR A 31 -40.02 43.19 33.83
C THR A 31 -40.39 42.02 34.75
N VAL A 32 -39.68 40.89 34.64
CA VAL A 32 -39.97 39.66 35.36
C VAL A 32 -39.28 39.67 36.73
N THR A 33 -40.07 39.57 37.80
CA THR A 33 -39.58 39.56 39.19
C THR A 33 -39.66 38.19 39.87
N ALA A 34 -40.24 37.19 39.20
CA ALA A 34 -40.39 35.83 39.72
C ALA A 34 -39.06 35.07 39.69
N GLU A 35 -38.82 34.20 40.68
CA GLU A 35 -37.62 33.35 40.76
C GLU A 35 -37.65 32.16 39.78
N HIS A 36 -38.84 31.76 39.34
CA HIS A 36 -39.02 30.72 38.33
C HIS A 36 -40.14 31.09 37.38
N ILE A 37 -39.87 31.00 36.07
CA ILE A 37 -40.86 31.24 35.02
C ILE A 37 -41.02 30.01 34.12
N GLU A 38 -42.26 29.77 33.74
CA GLU A 38 -42.66 28.71 32.82
C GLU A 38 -43.21 29.33 31.54
N LEU A 39 -42.64 28.93 30.40
CA LEU A 39 -43.04 29.32 29.06
C LEU A 39 -43.70 28.11 28.40
N THR A 40 -45.00 28.20 28.12
CA THR A 40 -45.77 27.09 27.54
C THR A 40 -46.36 27.49 26.20
N CYS A 41 -46.04 26.72 25.17
CA CYS A 41 -46.69 26.79 23.87
C CYS A 41 -47.89 25.84 23.83
N THR A 42 -49.05 26.38 23.49
CA THR A 42 -50.31 25.64 23.32
C THR A 42 -50.90 25.91 21.94
N ALA A 43 -52.04 25.32 21.61
CA ALA A 43 -52.75 25.62 20.36
C ALA A 43 -53.11 27.11 20.21
N ASP A 44 -53.24 27.84 21.32
CA ASP A 44 -53.57 29.27 21.35
C ASP A 44 -52.33 30.19 21.33
N GLY A 45 -51.13 29.62 21.22
CA GLY A 45 -49.86 30.36 21.18
C GLY A 45 -49.05 30.24 22.48
N TRP A 46 -48.10 31.16 22.64
CA TRP A 46 -47.17 31.18 23.76
C TRP A 46 -47.76 31.89 24.98
N THR A 47 -47.50 31.34 26.15
CA THR A 47 -47.86 31.93 27.44
C THR A 47 -46.67 31.88 28.39
N PHE A 48 -46.56 32.89 29.26
CA PHE A 48 -45.61 32.90 30.38
C PHE A 48 -46.35 32.92 31.71
N ALA A 49 -45.85 32.20 32.71
CA ALA A 49 -46.37 32.24 34.07
C ALA A 49 -45.22 32.11 35.09
N PRO A 50 -45.20 32.88 36.19
CA PRO A 50 -44.51 32.44 37.39
C PRO A 50 -45.02 31.05 37.80
N ILE A 51 -44.17 30.15 38.31
CA ILE A 51 -44.63 28.81 38.72
C ILE A 51 -45.80 28.91 39.72
N GLY A 52 -46.95 28.33 39.37
CA GLY A 52 -48.19 28.41 40.15
C GLY A 52 -48.98 29.72 40.03
N GLY A 53 -48.54 30.63 39.14
CA GLY A 53 -49.17 31.92 38.84
C GLY A 53 -50.14 31.89 37.66
N THR A 54 -50.65 33.07 37.28
CA THR A 54 -51.56 33.23 36.13
C THR A 54 -50.78 33.29 34.82
N ALA A 55 -51.19 32.51 33.83
CA ALA A 55 -50.60 32.50 32.50
C ALA A 55 -50.96 33.77 31.71
N THR A 56 -49.96 34.41 31.13
CA THR A 56 -50.08 35.63 30.33
C THR A 56 -49.60 35.37 28.89
N PRO A 57 -50.41 35.64 27.86
CA PRO A 57 -50.02 35.44 26.47
C PRO A 57 -48.86 36.36 26.02
N PHE A 58 -48.00 35.86 25.14
CA PHE A 58 -47.00 36.65 24.41
C PHE A 58 -46.77 36.07 22.99
N ASP A 59 -46.05 36.79 22.14
CA ASP A 59 -45.89 36.45 20.72
C ASP A 59 -44.83 35.37 20.41
N GLY A 60 -44.16 34.82 21.43
CA GLY A 60 -43.04 33.89 21.25
C GLY A 60 -41.67 34.57 21.08
N VAL A 61 -41.60 35.90 21.19
CA VAL A 61 -40.35 36.68 21.18
C VAL A 61 -39.97 37.05 22.61
N ILE A 62 -38.70 36.85 22.94
CA ILE A 62 -38.09 37.22 24.21
C ILE A 62 -37.05 38.32 23.95
N LYS A 63 -37.11 39.36 24.79
CA LYS A 63 -36.15 40.45 24.85
C LYS A 63 -35.58 40.57 26.25
N GLY A 64 -34.41 41.19 26.35
CA GLY A 64 -33.83 41.51 27.65
C GLY A 64 -32.39 41.98 27.53
N GLY A 65 -32.06 43.05 28.26
CA GLY A 65 -30.74 43.68 28.18
C GLY A 65 -30.48 44.38 26.86
N SER A 66 -29.26 44.89 26.71
CA SER A 66 -28.75 45.47 25.46
C SER A 66 -27.26 45.20 25.34
N LYS A 67 -26.68 45.42 24.15
CA LYS A 67 -25.24 45.27 23.90
C LYS A 67 -24.35 45.98 24.94
N ASP A 68 -24.77 47.18 25.38
CA ASP A 68 -24.03 48.01 26.33
C ASP A 68 -24.44 47.79 27.79
N ALA A 69 -25.54 47.08 28.05
CA ALA A 69 -26.06 46.79 29.37
C ALA A 69 -26.67 45.38 29.42
N PRO A 70 -25.86 44.33 29.67
CA PRO A 70 -26.39 42.97 29.83
C PRO A 70 -27.35 42.90 31.02
N LEU A 71 -28.46 42.18 30.84
CA LEU A 71 -29.41 41.91 31.90
C LEU A 71 -28.95 40.71 32.72
N ASN A 72 -28.69 40.92 34.02
CA ASN A 72 -28.49 39.82 34.96
C ASN A 72 -29.86 39.21 35.29
N PHE A 73 -30.11 38.00 34.81
CA PHE A 73 -31.38 37.30 34.96
C PHE A 73 -31.19 36.02 35.76
N ASN A 74 -31.64 36.04 37.01
CA ASN A 74 -31.39 34.93 37.94
C ASN A 74 -32.49 33.86 37.97
N ALA A 75 -33.65 34.16 37.38
CA ALA A 75 -34.75 33.23 37.39
C ALA A 75 -34.49 32.02 36.50
N SER A 76 -34.98 30.85 36.90
CA SER A 76 -34.96 29.68 36.02
C SER A 76 -36.06 29.82 34.97
N VAL A 77 -35.71 29.64 33.70
CA VAL A 77 -36.69 29.60 32.59
C VAL A 77 -36.95 28.15 32.27
N ILE A 78 -38.22 27.74 32.29
CA ILE A 78 -38.63 26.40 31.91
C ILE A 78 -39.53 26.46 30.69
N ILE A 79 -39.19 25.70 29.64
CA ILE A 79 -39.94 25.67 28.38
C ILE A 79 -40.73 24.37 28.24
N ARG A 80 -41.97 24.48 27.74
CA ARG A 80 -42.83 23.36 27.36
C ARG A 80 -43.52 23.60 26.02
N ASN A 81 -43.56 22.55 25.20
CA ASN A 81 -44.44 22.48 24.03
C ASN A 81 -45.56 21.46 24.30
N GLN A 82 -46.80 21.92 24.30
CA GLN A 82 -48.00 21.07 24.45
C GLN A 82 -48.71 20.86 23.11
N THR A 83 -48.03 21.14 22.00
CA THR A 83 -48.55 20.95 20.64
C THR A 83 -47.79 19.82 19.94
N ALA A 84 -48.37 19.28 18.87
CA ALA A 84 -47.68 18.34 17.98
C ALA A 84 -46.78 19.05 16.94
N ASN A 85 -46.90 20.37 16.80
CA ASN A 85 -46.14 21.16 15.84
C ASN A 85 -44.83 21.65 16.45
N GLU A 86 -43.92 22.11 15.60
CA GLU A 86 -42.72 22.81 16.04
C GLU A 86 -43.09 24.14 16.70
N ALA A 87 -42.63 24.34 17.94
CA ALA A 87 -42.76 25.59 18.67
C ALA A 87 -41.44 26.38 18.58
N VAL A 88 -41.49 27.58 18.00
CA VAL A 88 -40.32 28.47 17.86
C VAL A 88 -40.37 29.55 18.93
N LEU A 89 -39.27 29.67 19.68
CA LEU A 89 -39.06 30.71 20.68
C LEU A 89 -37.87 31.56 20.25
N THR A 90 -38.08 32.86 20.01
CA THR A 90 -37.05 33.73 19.46
C THR A 90 -36.47 34.64 20.54
N PHE A 91 -35.16 34.59 20.75
CA PHE A 91 -34.43 35.59 21.53
C PHE A 91 -33.95 36.70 20.56
N ASP A 92 -34.63 37.85 20.57
CA ASP A 92 -34.41 38.97 19.65
C ASP A 92 -33.61 40.08 20.35
N ASN A 93 -32.38 40.30 19.91
CA ASN A 93 -31.43 41.28 20.46
C ASN A 93 -31.26 41.16 21.99
N ALA A 94 -31.34 39.94 22.50
CA ALA A 94 -31.23 39.66 23.93
C ALA A 94 -29.76 39.60 24.36
N ASN A 95 -29.37 40.36 25.38
CA ASN A 95 -28.06 40.27 26.02
C ASN A 95 -28.23 39.88 27.49
N LEU A 96 -28.08 38.59 27.78
CA LEU A 96 -28.48 37.99 29.05
C LEU A 96 -27.28 37.35 29.76
N ASN A 97 -27.16 37.61 31.07
CA ASN A 97 -26.30 36.87 31.99
C ASN A 97 -27.18 36.06 32.93
N MET A 98 -27.21 34.74 32.74
CA MET A 98 -28.15 33.83 33.39
C MET A 98 -27.44 32.92 34.39
N SER A 99 -27.82 32.97 35.66
CA SER A 99 -27.29 32.02 36.65
C SER A 99 -27.93 30.62 36.55
N SER A 100 -29.20 30.54 36.11
CA SER A 100 -29.97 29.28 36.04
C SER A 100 -30.09 28.67 34.63
N GLY A 101 -29.74 29.43 33.59
CA GLY A 101 -29.94 29.03 32.19
C GLY A 101 -31.42 28.85 31.78
N VAL A 102 -31.61 28.21 30.63
CA VAL A 102 -32.89 27.86 29.99
C VAL A 102 -33.06 26.34 30.01
N GLY A 103 -33.96 25.86 30.86
CA GLY A 103 -34.27 24.45 31.04
C GLY A 103 -35.50 23.99 30.24
N PHE A 104 -35.52 22.72 29.85
CA PHE A 104 -36.69 22.09 29.20
C PHE A 104 -37.24 20.96 30.08
N MET A 105 -38.58 20.91 30.24
CA MET A 105 -39.28 19.87 31.01
C MET A 105 -40.17 18.97 30.16
N THR A 106 -40.41 17.76 30.67
CA THR A 106 -40.82 16.58 29.91
C THR A 106 -42.24 16.18 30.28
N ASN A 107 -43.23 16.92 29.79
CA ASN A 107 -44.65 16.59 30.09
C ASN A 107 -45.62 17.08 29.01
N GLY A 108 -45.15 17.23 27.77
CA GLY A 108 -45.97 17.64 26.63
C GLY A 108 -45.58 16.84 25.39
N THR A 109 -46.55 16.64 24.50
CA THR A 109 -46.53 15.88 23.25
C THR A 109 -45.24 15.99 22.40
N ASP A 110 -45.05 15.04 21.47
CA ASP A 110 -43.89 14.83 20.57
C ASP A 110 -43.42 16.03 19.69
N GLY A 111 -43.95 17.24 19.88
CA GLY A 111 -43.63 18.42 19.06
C GLY A 111 -42.26 19.02 19.39
N LYS A 112 -41.44 19.24 18.36
CA LYS A 112 -40.10 19.87 18.44
C LYS A 112 -40.16 21.28 19.06
N VAL A 113 -39.12 21.68 19.80
CA VAL A 113 -38.90 23.08 20.20
C VAL A 113 -37.65 23.63 19.52
N THR A 114 -37.74 24.81 18.91
CA THR A 114 -36.58 25.52 18.35
C THR A 114 -36.34 26.83 19.08
N ILE A 115 -35.15 26.94 19.68
CA ILE A 115 -34.60 28.21 20.16
C ILE A 115 -33.98 28.93 18.97
N ASN A 116 -34.60 30.02 18.57
CA ASN A 116 -34.16 30.87 17.47
C ASN A 116 -33.42 32.08 18.05
N LEU A 117 -32.16 32.25 17.71
CA LEU A 117 -31.27 33.29 18.21
C LEU A 117 -31.13 34.38 17.15
N LYS A 118 -31.58 35.59 17.45
CA LYS A 118 -31.47 36.74 16.56
C LYS A 118 -30.69 37.84 17.24
N ASP A 119 -29.45 38.05 16.79
CA ASP A 119 -28.51 39.00 17.39
C ASP A 119 -28.36 38.82 18.93
N ALA A 120 -28.45 37.58 19.39
CA ALA A 120 -28.49 37.25 20.81
C ALA A 120 -27.08 37.00 21.37
N ARG A 121 -26.84 37.48 22.59
CA ARG A 121 -25.66 37.14 23.40
C ARG A 121 -26.13 36.62 24.76
N MET A 122 -25.88 35.35 25.03
CA MET A 122 -26.30 34.72 26.28
C MET A 122 -25.12 34.10 26.99
N GLU A 123 -25.00 34.35 28.29
CA GLU A 123 -23.91 33.89 29.14
C GLU A 123 -24.48 33.16 30.36
N SER A 124 -23.86 32.06 30.78
CA SER A 124 -24.26 31.36 32.01
C SER A 124 -23.12 30.63 32.70
N SER A 125 -23.20 30.58 34.02
CA SER A 125 -22.37 29.76 34.92
C SER A 125 -23.07 28.47 35.38
N ASN A 126 -24.27 28.15 34.87
CA ASN A 126 -25.00 26.96 35.28
C ASN A 126 -24.25 25.68 34.86
N ASN A 127 -23.88 24.86 35.83
CA ASN A 127 -23.18 23.60 35.60
C ASN A 127 -23.95 22.60 34.72
N THR A 128 -25.29 22.71 34.66
CA THR A 128 -26.14 21.84 33.83
C THR A 128 -26.14 22.29 32.36
N GLY A 129 -26.03 23.59 32.13
CA GLY A 129 -25.88 24.23 30.83
C GLY A 129 -26.64 25.56 30.70
N LEU A 130 -26.36 26.29 29.62
CA LEU A 130 -27.09 27.53 29.30
C LEU A 130 -28.43 27.22 28.64
N ILE A 131 -28.45 26.28 27.69
CA ILE A 131 -29.64 25.74 27.03
C ILE A 131 -29.57 24.23 27.27
N TYR A 132 -30.46 23.70 28.12
CA TYR A 132 -30.26 22.35 28.65
C TYR A 132 -31.52 21.57 29.01
N SER A 133 -31.39 20.24 29.00
CA SER A 133 -32.27 19.36 29.77
C SER A 133 -31.47 18.23 30.40
N ALA A 134 -31.79 17.92 31.66
CA ALA A 134 -31.19 16.81 32.40
C ALA A 134 -31.98 15.50 32.24
N VAL A 135 -33.07 15.51 31.48
CA VAL A 135 -34.00 14.39 31.27
C VAL A 135 -34.49 14.38 29.83
N SER A 136 -34.89 13.20 29.34
CA SER A 136 -35.45 12.96 28.00
C SER A 136 -36.61 13.90 27.65
N CYS A 137 -36.43 14.78 26.66
CA CYS A 137 -37.44 15.78 26.27
C CYS A 137 -37.81 15.73 24.77
N CYS A 138 -38.67 16.65 24.33
CA CYS A 138 -39.00 16.78 22.91
C CYS A 138 -37.74 17.07 22.06
N PRO A 139 -37.72 16.74 20.76
CA PRO A 139 -36.61 17.12 19.89
C PRO A 139 -36.29 18.62 19.98
N ILE A 140 -35.01 18.97 20.00
CA ILE A 140 -34.56 20.36 20.20
C ILE A 140 -33.80 20.89 18.99
N GLY A 141 -34.18 22.09 18.56
CA GLY A 141 -33.41 22.92 17.65
C GLY A 141 -32.79 24.12 18.38
N VAL A 142 -31.53 24.43 18.09
CA VAL A 142 -30.92 25.73 18.36
C VAL A 142 -30.47 26.30 17.03
N LYS A 143 -31.04 27.42 16.61
CA LYS A 143 -30.79 28.00 15.30
C LYS A 143 -30.48 29.50 15.40
N VAL A 144 -29.67 30.01 14.48
CA VAL A 144 -29.50 31.46 14.28
C VAL A 144 -30.45 31.96 13.18
N ASP A 145 -31.16 33.03 13.49
CA ASP A 145 -32.13 33.65 12.58
C ASP A 145 -31.41 34.29 11.38
N GLU A 146 -31.90 34.02 10.16
CA GLU A 146 -31.31 34.56 8.92
C GLU A 146 -31.49 36.07 8.77
N SER A 147 -32.37 36.68 9.55
CA SER A 147 -32.51 38.14 9.65
C SER A 147 -31.54 38.79 10.64
N SER A 148 -30.67 38.02 11.31
CA SER A 148 -29.63 38.59 12.19
C SER A 148 -28.63 39.46 11.41
N ASP A 149 -28.16 40.51 12.05
CA ASP A 149 -27.10 41.40 11.55
C ASP A 149 -25.73 40.71 11.58
N GLY A 150 -25.53 39.75 12.49
CA GLY A 150 -24.29 39.00 12.62
C GLY A 150 -24.46 37.68 13.39
N PRO A 151 -23.36 37.10 13.88
CA PRO A 151 -23.43 35.86 14.62
C PRO A 151 -24.08 36.07 15.99
N SER A 152 -24.91 35.12 16.41
CA SER A 152 -25.36 35.02 17.80
C SER A 152 -24.32 34.27 18.64
N LYS A 153 -24.28 34.53 19.94
CA LYS A 153 -23.21 34.08 20.83
C LYS A 153 -23.72 33.44 22.11
N LEU A 154 -23.25 32.24 22.41
CA LEU A 154 -23.51 31.50 23.64
C LEU A 154 -22.21 31.30 24.41
N ILE A 155 -22.19 31.67 25.70
CA ILE A 155 -20.98 31.68 26.52
C ILE A 155 -21.21 30.89 27.81
N GLY A 156 -20.40 29.85 28.00
CA GLY A 156 -20.35 29.06 29.22
C GLY A 156 -19.14 29.46 30.05
N ILE A 157 -19.38 30.08 31.20
CA ILE A 157 -18.33 30.37 32.18
C ILE A 157 -18.27 29.25 33.23
N ASP A 158 -17.14 29.16 33.95
CA ASP A 158 -16.88 28.12 34.96
C ASP A 158 -16.99 26.68 34.44
N GLN A 159 -18.02 25.93 34.86
CA GLN A 159 -18.24 24.53 34.44
C GLN A 159 -19.43 24.38 33.47
N CYS A 160 -20.01 25.50 33.02
CA CYS A 160 -21.17 25.52 32.14
C CYS A 160 -20.85 24.97 30.74
N CYS A 161 -21.72 24.08 30.25
CA CYS A 161 -21.77 23.66 28.85
C CYS A 161 -22.93 24.39 28.16
N PRO A 162 -22.67 25.31 27.21
CA PRO A 162 -23.71 26.15 26.63
C PRO A 162 -24.92 25.41 26.06
N ILE A 163 -24.70 24.28 25.37
CA ILE A 163 -25.78 23.43 24.86
C ILE A 163 -25.59 22.04 25.45
N SER A 164 -26.52 21.57 26.27
CA SER A 164 -26.34 20.32 27.02
C SER A 164 -27.64 19.54 27.17
N PHE A 165 -27.76 18.41 26.48
CA PHE A 165 -28.96 17.60 26.49
C PHE A 165 -28.67 16.13 26.76
N ALA A 166 -29.69 15.43 27.27
CA ALA A 166 -29.68 13.99 27.46
C ALA A 166 -30.94 13.37 26.86
N ASP A 167 -30.78 12.27 26.14
CA ASP A 167 -31.84 11.47 25.54
C ASP A 167 -32.76 12.27 24.60
N VAL A 168 -32.19 13.11 23.71
CA VAL A 168 -32.95 13.84 22.67
C VAL A 168 -32.21 13.98 21.34
N ASP A 169 -32.98 14.01 20.24
CA ASP A 169 -32.46 14.48 18.96
C ASP A 169 -32.19 15.99 19.02
N LEU A 170 -30.93 16.36 18.79
CA LEU A 170 -30.44 17.73 18.88
C LEU A 170 -29.99 18.23 17.50
N ILE A 171 -30.54 19.37 17.09
CA ILE A 171 -30.13 20.10 15.89
C ILE A 171 -29.55 21.46 16.31
N VAL A 172 -28.31 21.74 15.94
CA VAL A 172 -27.66 23.04 16.10
C VAL A 172 -27.35 23.60 14.71
N ASP A 173 -27.99 24.69 14.32
CA ASP A 173 -27.86 25.28 12.99
C ASP A 173 -27.41 26.74 13.08
N GLY A 174 -26.16 27.01 12.74
CA GLY A 174 -25.61 28.37 12.71
C GLY A 174 -26.14 29.24 11.57
N GLY A 175 -26.87 28.65 10.61
CA GLY A 175 -27.34 29.35 9.42
C GLY A 175 -26.20 30.02 8.64
N THR A 176 -26.54 31.04 7.84
CA THR A 176 -25.50 31.80 7.11
C THR A 176 -24.84 32.90 7.94
N LYS A 177 -25.45 33.25 9.07
CA LYS A 177 -25.08 34.39 9.95
C LYS A 177 -24.07 34.02 11.03
N GLY A 178 -24.14 32.80 11.54
CA GLY A 178 -23.14 32.24 12.42
C GLY A 178 -23.62 32.06 13.86
N LEU A 179 -23.23 30.94 14.48
CA LEU A 179 -23.33 30.70 15.92
C LEU A 179 -21.93 30.59 16.52
N GLU A 180 -21.60 31.48 17.45
CA GLU A 180 -20.40 31.40 18.26
C GLU A 180 -20.70 30.77 19.61
N ILE A 181 -19.98 29.70 19.96
CA ILE A 181 -20.09 29.04 21.25
C ILE A 181 -18.72 29.05 21.92
N GLU A 182 -18.63 29.61 23.12
CA GLU A 182 -17.38 29.68 23.88
C GLU A 182 -17.61 29.06 25.26
N ALA A 183 -16.75 28.13 25.68
CA ALA A 183 -16.88 27.48 26.96
C ALA A 183 -15.52 27.12 27.58
N VAL A 184 -15.46 27.12 28.92
CA VAL A 184 -14.28 26.58 29.63
C VAL A 184 -14.24 25.04 29.54
N ARG A 185 -15.38 24.35 29.42
CA ARG A 185 -15.48 22.88 29.23
C ARG A 185 -15.90 22.51 27.81
N ALA A 186 -17.04 21.85 27.64
CA ALA A 186 -17.60 21.49 26.33
C ALA A 186 -18.53 22.61 25.84
N CYS A 187 -18.57 22.85 24.54
CA CYS A 187 -19.50 23.79 23.92
C CYS A 187 -20.87 23.16 23.72
N ILE A 188 -20.88 21.92 23.22
CA ILE A 188 -22.09 21.17 22.91
C ILE A 188 -21.94 19.77 23.51
N ASN A 189 -22.94 19.33 24.26
CA ASN A 189 -23.05 18.00 24.83
C ASN A 189 -24.41 17.41 24.50
N ASN A 190 -24.45 16.20 23.92
CA ASN A 190 -25.68 15.42 23.81
C ASN A 190 -25.43 13.99 24.27
N VAL A 191 -26.44 13.35 24.87
CA VAL A 191 -26.34 11.97 25.33
C VAL A 191 -27.45 11.14 24.68
N GLU A 192 -27.13 9.89 24.29
CA GLU A 192 -28.05 8.82 23.85
C GLU A 192 -28.68 8.95 22.44
N ASN A 193 -28.94 10.16 21.93
CA ASN A 193 -29.63 10.37 20.64
C ASN A 193 -28.81 11.14 19.61
N HIS A 194 -29.38 11.32 18.41
CA HIS A 194 -28.66 11.84 17.26
C HIS A 194 -28.36 13.34 17.42
N MET A 195 -27.14 13.75 17.10
CA MET A 195 -26.74 15.16 17.08
C MET A 195 -26.44 15.59 15.65
N THR A 196 -27.03 16.70 15.22
CA THR A 196 -26.73 17.35 13.93
C THR A 196 -26.25 18.78 14.18
N ILE A 197 -25.06 19.13 13.67
CA ILE A 197 -24.51 20.48 13.72
C ILE A 197 -24.26 20.96 12.30
N THR A 198 -24.93 22.03 11.86
CA THR A 198 -24.88 22.53 10.48
C THR A 198 -24.80 24.05 10.42
N GLY A 199 -24.57 24.59 9.22
CA GLY A 199 -24.37 26.03 9.01
C GLY A 199 -23.07 26.53 9.64
N LYS A 200 -22.91 27.85 9.71
CA LYS A 200 -21.71 28.48 10.27
C LYS A 200 -21.71 28.35 11.79
N VAL A 201 -21.00 27.38 12.35
CA VAL A 201 -20.86 27.23 13.80
C VAL A 201 -19.39 27.32 14.16
N THR A 202 -19.04 28.23 15.07
CA THR A 202 -17.69 28.33 15.65
C THR A 202 -17.75 27.94 17.12
N ALA A 203 -17.16 26.81 17.47
CA ALA A 203 -17.13 26.33 18.85
C ALA A 203 -15.70 26.40 19.40
N LYS A 204 -15.53 27.05 20.57
CA LYS A 204 -14.24 27.24 21.24
C LYS A 204 -14.28 26.70 22.67
N SER A 205 -13.49 25.66 22.94
CA SER A 205 -13.34 25.13 24.30
C SER A 205 -11.96 25.36 24.91
N GLY A 206 -11.96 25.59 26.21
CA GLY A 206 -10.80 25.46 27.07
C GLY A 206 -10.49 24.00 27.36
N ASN A 207 -10.82 23.52 28.55
CA ASN A 207 -10.25 22.35 29.21
C ASN A 207 -10.91 20.98 28.86
N SER A 208 -11.79 20.90 27.87
CA SER A 208 -12.50 19.64 27.52
C SER A 208 -12.83 19.53 26.02
N SER A 209 -13.44 18.41 25.62
CA SER A 209 -13.89 18.18 24.25
C SER A 209 -14.88 19.25 23.82
N THR A 210 -14.61 19.91 22.67
CA THR A 210 -15.44 21.01 22.21
C THR A 210 -16.87 20.55 21.91
N ILE A 211 -17.00 19.42 21.23
CA ILE A 211 -18.26 18.73 21.02
C ILE A 211 -18.16 17.36 21.69
N SER A 212 -19.17 17.03 22.48
CA SER A 212 -19.28 15.77 23.18
C SER A 212 -20.61 15.10 22.84
N SER A 213 -20.56 13.83 22.44
CA SER A 213 -21.77 13.05 22.22
C SER A 213 -21.62 11.66 22.83
N TYR A 214 -22.14 11.45 24.03
CA TYR A 214 -22.06 10.14 24.70
C TYR A 214 -23.22 9.27 24.24
N ASN A 215 -23.00 7.99 23.94
CA ASN A 215 -24.05 7.01 23.62
C ASN A 215 -24.91 7.38 22.39
N SER A 216 -24.46 8.28 21.52
CA SER A 216 -25.32 8.78 20.44
C SER A 216 -25.59 7.71 19.39
N THR A 217 -26.83 7.64 18.90
CA THR A 217 -27.20 6.88 17.70
C THR A 217 -26.54 7.42 16.42
N GLY A 218 -26.00 8.65 16.45
CA GLY A 218 -25.09 9.18 15.42
C GLY A 218 -24.75 10.67 15.62
N LEU A 219 -23.70 11.12 14.92
CA LEU A 219 -23.26 12.52 14.89
C LEU A 219 -23.07 12.97 13.44
N THR A 220 -23.72 14.07 13.07
CA THR A 220 -23.55 14.74 11.76
C THR A 220 -22.98 16.14 11.99
N ILE A 221 -21.83 16.46 11.39
CA ILE A 221 -21.22 17.80 11.42
C ILE A 221 -21.06 18.29 9.98
N GLY A 222 -21.62 19.46 9.69
CA GLY A 222 -21.59 20.12 8.39
C GLY A 222 -20.27 20.85 8.10
N GLU A 223 -20.03 21.15 6.83
CA GLU A 223 -18.75 21.66 6.33
C GLU A 223 -18.33 23.03 6.88
N GLU A 224 -19.30 23.88 7.23
CA GLU A 224 -19.07 25.24 7.75
C GLU A 224 -18.85 25.27 9.29
N VAL A 225 -18.73 24.11 9.93
CA VAL A 225 -18.45 24.01 11.37
C VAL A 225 -16.94 24.10 11.62
N VAL A 226 -16.55 25.10 12.41
CA VAL A 226 -15.18 25.38 12.84
C VAL A 226 -15.04 25.02 14.32
N ILE A 227 -14.09 24.13 14.61
CA ILE A 227 -13.80 23.69 15.98
C ILE A 227 -12.42 24.19 16.38
N ALA A 228 -12.36 25.08 17.36
CA ALA A 228 -11.12 25.59 17.92
C ALA A 228 -10.98 25.11 19.38
N SER A 229 -10.29 24.00 19.60
CA SER A 229 -10.03 23.47 20.94
C SER A 229 -8.67 23.91 21.47
N GLY A 230 -8.62 24.48 22.67
CA GLY A 230 -7.35 24.75 23.38
C GLY A 230 -6.64 23.47 23.88
N TYR A 231 -7.31 22.31 23.84
CA TYR A 231 -6.87 21.05 24.44
C TYR A 231 -6.94 19.85 23.48
N GLN A 232 -6.57 18.67 23.99
CA GLN A 232 -6.22 17.45 23.23
C GLN A 232 -7.36 16.90 22.33
N ASN A 233 -8.65 17.09 22.58
CA ASN A 233 -9.71 16.41 21.79
C ASN A 233 -10.74 17.41 21.21
N ALA A 234 -10.87 17.52 19.89
CA ALA A 234 -11.88 18.38 19.27
C ALA A 234 -13.32 17.82 19.40
N ILE A 235 -13.46 16.51 19.24
CA ILE A 235 -14.74 15.78 19.30
C ILE A 235 -14.52 14.55 20.18
N SER A 236 -15.42 14.33 21.13
CA SER A 236 -15.49 13.09 21.94
C SER A 236 -16.86 12.44 21.74
N ILE A 237 -16.89 11.30 21.06
CA ILE A 237 -18.07 10.44 21.03
C ILE A 237 -17.84 9.36 22.09
N GLY A 238 -18.59 9.41 23.18
CA GLY A 238 -18.44 8.46 24.28
C GLY A 238 -19.20 7.17 24.02
N ALA A 239 -18.60 6.05 24.41
CA ALA A 239 -19.26 4.75 24.46
C ALA A 239 -20.18 4.65 25.69
N GLU A 240 -21.27 3.88 25.55
CA GLU A 240 -22.14 3.43 26.63
C GLU A 240 -21.37 2.82 27.80
N GLY A 241 -22.08 2.70 28.92
CA GLY A 241 -21.81 1.74 29.99
C GLY A 241 -21.80 0.26 29.55
N VAL A 242 -21.37 -0.06 28.32
CA VAL A 242 -20.95 -1.38 27.89
C VAL A 242 -19.84 -1.22 26.83
N ALA A 243 -18.75 -1.95 27.00
CA ALA A 243 -17.64 -2.06 26.05
C ALA A 243 -18.06 -2.74 24.72
N LEU A 244 -18.83 -2.07 23.86
CA LEU A 244 -19.43 -2.70 22.66
C LEU A 244 -19.26 -2.00 21.31
N ASN A 245 -18.63 -0.82 21.22
CA ASN A 245 -18.22 -0.27 19.93
C ASN A 245 -16.75 0.20 19.94
N PRO A 246 -16.00 -0.01 18.84
CA PRO A 246 -14.64 0.47 18.70
C PRO A 246 -14.60 2.01 18.64
N LEU A 247 -13.67 2.63 19.36
CA LEU A 247 -13.44 4.07 19.32
C LEU A 247 -12.09 4.33 18.66
N PHE A 248 -12.07 5.07 17.56
CA PHE A 248 -10.82 5.50 16.95
C PHE A 248 -10.38 6.82 17.55
N HIS A 249 -9.12 6.91 17.95
CA HIS A 249 -8.51 8.13 18.46
C HIS A 249 -7.24 8.44 17.69
N TRP A 250 -7.26 9.49 16.89
CA TRP A 250 -6.14 9.93 16.07
C TRP A 250 -5.40 11.08 16.76
N LYS A 251 -4.11 10.89 17.02
CA LYS A 251 -3.21 11.84 17.68
C LYS A 251 -2.15 12.34 16.70
N TYR A 252 -2.16 13.65 16.45
CA TYR A 252 -1.18 14.34 15.63
C TYR A 252 0.10 14.59 16.42
N LYS A 253 1.26 14.32 15.79
CA LYS A 253 2.57 14.70 16.36
C LYS A 253 2.76 16.21 16.33
N THR A 254 2.37 16.81 15.21
CA THR A 254 2.34 18.26 14.98
C THR A 254 0.95 18.57 14.46
N ALA A 255 0.28 19.56 15.05
CA ALA A 255 -1.05 19.95 14.61
C ALA A 255 -1.03 20.29 13.10
N PRO A 256 -1.99 19.80 12.30
CA PRO A 256 -2.14 20.24 10.93
C PRO A 256 -2.42 21.74 10.92
N VAL A 257 -2.02 22.45 9.86
CA VAL A 257 -2.37 23.87 9.66
C VAL A 257 -3.89 24.04 9.50
N ALA A 258 -4.36 25.27 9.30
CA ALA A 258 -5.78 25.49 9.04
C ALA A 258 -6.21 24.76 7.74
N GLY A 259 -7.34 24.07 7.81
CA GLY A 259 -7.81 23.23 6.71
C GLY A 259 -8.97 22.31 7.07
N LYS A 260 -9.46 21.57 6.07
CA LYS A 260 -10.60 20.65 6.15
C LYS A 260 -10.14 19.23 6.47
N LEU A 261 -10.80 18.56 7.40
CA LEU A 261 -10.67 17.14 7.67
C LEU A 261 -11.94 16.41 7.25
N VAL A 262 -11.79 15.27 6.56
CA VAL A 262 -12.88 14.42 6.10
C VAL A 262 -12.61 12.98 6.52
N ILE A 263 -13.53 12.39 7.28
CA ILE A 263 -13.47 10.97 7.68
C ILE A 263 -14.44 10.19 6.80
N LYS A 264 -13.93 9.15 6.13
CA LYS A 264 -14.73 8.24 5.28
C LYS A 264 -14.72 6.84 5.89
N ALA A 265 -15.86 6.16 5.91
CA ALA A 265 -16.01 4.75 6.26
C ALA A 265 -16.45 3.95 5.02
N ASP A 266 -15.64 2.97 4.61
CA ASP A 266 -15.80 2.23 3.36
C ASP A 266 -16.01 3.16 2.14
N GLY A 267 -15.30 4.29 2.12
CA GLY A 267 -15.40 5.32 1.07
C GLY A 267 -16.57 6.30 1.21
N VAL A 268 -17.47 6.12 2.18
CA VAL A 268 -18.62 7.03 2.42
C VAL A 268 -18.27 8.04 3.51
N GLU A 269 -18.49 9.34 3.24
CA GLU A 269 -18.26 10.41 4.21
C GLU A 269 -19.08 10.21 5.49
N LYS A 270 -18.41 10.33 6.64
CA LYS A 270 -18.98 10.18 7.98
C LYS A 270 -18.96 11.47 8.79
N ALA A 271 -17.88 12.23 8.66
CA ALA A 271 -17.74 13.49 9.36
C ALA A 271 -16.78 14.39 8.60
N THR A 272 -17.10 15.67 8.59
CA THR A 272 -16.29 16.72 7.97
C THR A 272 -16.26 17.93 8.89
N PHE A 273 -15.07 18.48 9.13
CA PHE A 273 -14.92 19.71 9.93
C PHE A 273 -13.63 20.45 9.57
N THR A 274 -13.58 21.73 9.91
CA THR A 274 -12.40 22.58 9.69
C THR A 274 -11.61 22.75 10.99
N THR A 275 -10.28 22.56 10.90
CA THR A 275 -9.32 22.82 11.98
C THR A 275 -8.73 24.22 11.84
N ASP A 276 -8.48 24.91 12.96
CA ASP A 276 -7.88 26.25 13.02
C ASP A 276 -6.34 26.25 13.10
N GLY A 277 -5.72 25.08 12.92
CA GLY A 277 -4.28 24.91 13.05
C GLY A 277 -3.81 24.41 14.42
N LYS A 278 -4.72 24.19 15.38
CA LYS A 278 -4.36 23.80 16.76
C LYS A 278 -4.79 22.40 17.16
N LEU A 279 -5.40 21.64 16.25
CA LEU A 279 -5.90 20.29 16.50
C LEU A 279 -4.77 19.33 16.91
N LYS A 280 -4.84 18.76 18.12
CA LYS A 280 -3.87 17.75 18.61
C LYS A 280 -4.38 16.33 18.48
N SER A 281 -5.67 16.10 18.73
CA SER A 281 -6.33 14.82 18.44
C SER A 281 -7.83 14.99 18.26
N PHE A 282 -8.45 13.98 17.67
CA PHE A 282 -9.90 13.82 17.59
C PHE A 282 -10.26 12.33 17.68
N GLY A 283 -11.47 12.04 18.15
CA GLY A 283 -12.00 10.68 18.19
C GLY A 283 -13.34 10.53 17.48
N ILE A 284 -13.56 9.36 16.86
CA ILE A 284 -14.84 9.00 16.24
C ILE A 284 -15.24 7.57 16.62
N GLY A 285 -16.55 7.34 16.81
CA GLY A 285 -17.10 6.01 16.93
C GLY A 285 -16.93 5.20 15.62
N GLY A 286 -16.39 4.00 15.77
CA GLY A 286 -16.17 3.03 14.70
C GLY A 286 -17.25 1.94 14.66
N VAL A 287 -17.34 1.23 13.54
CA VAL A 287 -18.11 0.00 13.38
C VAL A 287 -17.15 -1.13 13.07
N ILE A 288 -17.26 -2.26 13.78
CA ILE A 288 -16.42 -3.44 13.56
C ILE A 288 -16.52 -3.90 12.10
N GLY A 289 -15.38 -4.23 11.51
CA GLY A 289 -15.30 -4.74 10.14
C GLY A 289 -15.37 -3.67 9.05
N LYS A 290 -15.62 -2.40 9.39
CA LYS A 290 -15.52 -1.28 8.45
C LYS A 290 -14.12 -0.68 8.42
N GLU A 291 -13.73 -0.18 7.26
CA GLU A 291 -12.46 0.52 7.05
C GLU A 291 -12.67 2.03 7.10
N TYR A 292 -11.84 2.73 7.88
CA TYR A 292 -11.88 4.17 8.06
C TYR A 292 -10.65 4.81 7.46
N THR A 293 -10.85 5.91 6.72
CA THR A 293 -9.78 6.72 6.15
C THR A 293 -9.99 8.18 6.53
N VAL A 294 -8.92 8.83 6.96
CA VAL A 294 -8.92 10.26 7.27
C VAL A 294 -8.26 10.99 6.11
N TYR A 295 -8.92 12.01 5.57
CA TYR A 295 -8.41 12.91 4.55
C TYR A 295 -8.27 14.32 5.14
N TYR A 296 -7.28 15.04 4.67
CA TYR A 296 -7.01 16.42 5.06
C TYR A 296 -6.73 17.27 3.82
N THR A 297 -7.29 18.48 3.81
CA THR A 297 -7.10 19.48 2.76
C THR A 297 -6.71 20.80 3.44
N PRO A 298 -5.44 21.22 3.39
CA PRO A 298 -5.05 22.53 3.92
C PRO A 298 -5.76 23.65 3.15
N ASP A 299 -5.98 24.81 3.79
CA ASP A 299 -6.60 25.96 3.15
C ASP A 299 -5.86 26.36 1.86
N GLY A 300 -6.56 26.35 0.72
CA GLY A 300 -5.97 26.62 -0.60
C GLY A 300 -5.13 25.47 -1.19
N GLY A 301 -5.11 24.30 -0.55
CA GLY A 301 -4.38 23.10 -0.99
C GLY A 301 -5.27 22.00 -1.56
N THR A 302 -4.70 20.79 -1.68
CA THR A 302 -5.37 19.60 -2.22
C THR A 302 -5.62 18.55 -1.14
N GLU A 303 -6.69 17.76 -1.30
CA GLU A 303 -7.04 16.66 -0.40
C GLU A 303 -5.99 15.55 -0.44
N LYS A 304 -5.54 15.11 0.74
CA LYS A 304 -4.63 13.98 0.91
C LYS A 304 -5.08 13.07 2.05
N ALA A 305 -4.92 11.77 1.88
CA ALA A 305 -5.07 10.82 2.98
C ALA A 305 -4.05 11.11 4.08
N GLN A 306 -4.43 10.85 5.33
CA GLN A 306 -3.55 10.90 6.50
C GLN A 306 -3.03 9.50 6.80
N GLN A 307 -1.84 9.42 7.37
CA GLN A 307 -1.24 8.17 7.83
C GLN A 307 -0.76 8.29 9.28
N ASP A 308 -0.76 7.16 10.01
CA ASP A 308 -0.10 7.07 11.31
C ASP A 308 1.43 6.96 11.18
N ALA A 309 2.13 6.85 12.32
CA ALA A 309 3.58 6.69 12.35
C ALA A 309 4.08 5.42 11.63
N ASP A 310 3.22 4.40 11.45
CA ASP A 310 3.53 3.16 10.75
C ASP A 310 3.17 3.20 9.25
N GLY A 311 2.69 4.34 8.75
CA GLY A 311 2.27 4.51 7.35
C GLY A 311 0.89 3.93 7.03
N THR A 312 0.09 3.60 8.05
CA THR A 312 -1.27 3.09 7.90
C THR A 312 -2.21 4.24 7.53
N THR A 313 -2.89 4.14 6.38
CA THR A 313 -3.92 5.10 5.92
C THR A 313 -5.34 4.58 6.07
N ALA A 314 -5.49 3.26 6.27
CA ALA A 314 -6.75 2.55 6.41
C ALA A 314 -6.83 1.91 7.79
N PHE A 315 -7.72 2.44 8.61
CA PHE A 315 -7.88 2.07 10.02
C PHE A 315 -9.10 1.16 10.17
N LYS A 316 -8.91 0.00 10.79
CA LYS A 316 -9.98 -0.99 11.00
C LYS A 316 -10.15 -1.24 12.47
N ALA A 317 -11.40 -1.43 12.86
CA ALA A 317 -11.74 -1.95 14.17
C ALA A 317 -11.89 -3.46 14.09
N ASP A 318 -11.09 -4.17 14.87
CA ASP A 318 -11.08 -5.63 14.99
C ASP A 318 -11.68 -6.13 16.31
N ALA A 319 -11.81 -5.27 17.32
CA ALA A 319 -12.43 -5.56 18.60
C ALA A 319 -13.09 -4.30 19.22
N ASN A 320 -13.89 -4.51 20.26
CA ASN A 320 -14.42 -3.41 21.07
C ASN A 320 -13.31 -2.79 21.92
N GLY A 321 -13.28 -1.45 22.00
CA GLY A 321 -12.30 -0.73 22.83
C GLY A 321 -11.74 0.51 22.15
N LEU A 322 -10.77 1.13 22.83
CA LEU A 322 -10.06 2.30 22.33
C LEU A 322 -8.91 1.86 21.40
N MET A 323 -8.97 2.33 20.16
CA MET A 323 -7.93 2.17 19.14
C MET A 323 -7.21 3.51 19.00
N GLU A 324 -6.01 3.61 19.56
CA GLU A 324 -5.21 4.83 19.48
C GLU A 324 -4.20 4.76 18.32
N TYR A 325 -4.26 5.74 17.43
CA TYR A 325 -3.28 5.94 16.37
C TYR A 325 -2.51 7.22 16.62
N SER A 326 -1.21 7.06 16.86
CA SER A 326 -0.32 8.17 17.18
C SER A 326 0.58 8.54 16.02
N GLY A 327 1.03 9.79 16.02
CA GLY A 327 1.94 10.28 14.99
C GLY A 327 1.27 10.57 13.66
N MET A 328 -0.02 10.90 13.68
CA MET A 328 -0.78 11.24 12.48
C MET A 328 -0.12 12.40 11.73
N MET A 329 0.01 12.22 10.42
CA MET A 329 0.62 13.18 9.49
C MET A 329 0.02 13.01 8.10
N GLU A 330 0.27 13.98 7.21
CA GLU A 330 -0.04 13.81 5.79
C GLU A 330 0.60 12.54 5.26
N SER A 331 -0.18 11.72 4.54
CA SER A 331 0.39 10.58 3.84
C SER A 331 1.33 11.11 2.77
N THR A 332 2.62 10.85 2.97
CA THR A 332 3.66 11.16 1.98
C THR A 332 3.64 10.18 0.81
N GLY A 333 2.75 9.17 0.86
CA GLY A 333 2.97 7.91 0.18
C GLY A 333 4.18 7.21 0.79
N VAL A 334 4.09 5.90 0.99
CA VAL A 334 5.28 5.12 1.28
C VAL A 334 6.03 5.01 -0.06
N GLY A 335 7.02 5.87 -0.28
CA GLY A 335 7.78 5.95 -1.54
C GLY A 335 8.68 4.74 -1.76
N ALA A 336 9.22 4.62 -2.97
CA ALA A 336 10.30 3.67 -3.22
C ALA A 336 11.55 4.08 -2.42
N LEU A 337 12.30 3.10 -1.93
CA LEU A 337 13.61 3.32 -1.32
C LEU A 337 14.63 3.64 -2.43
N ASN A 338 15.17 4.85 -2.44
CA ASN A 338 16.23 5.22 -3.37
C ASN A 338 17.61 4.95 -2.72
N LEU A 339 18.36 3.99 -3.24
CA LEU A 339 19.67 3.61 -2.70
C LEU A 339 20.70 4.75 -2.78
N SER A 340 20.52 5.73 -3.68
CA SER A 340 21.44 6.89 -3.78
C SER A 340 21.35 7.83 -2.57
N THR A 341 20.35 7.68 -1.70
CA THR A 341 20.16 8.53 -0.51
C THR A 341 20.67 7.87 0.77
N LEU A 342 21.14 6.62 0.70
CA LEU A 342 21.67 5.93 1.86
C LEU A 342 23.10 6.39 2.12
N THR A 343 23.42 6.66 3.38
CA THR A 343 24.75 7.10 3.84
C THR A 343 25.55 6.00 4.52
N GLY A 344 24.95 4.82 4.71
CA GLY A 344 25.53 3.69 5.42
C GLY A 344 24.84 2.38 5.07
N ASP A 345 25.27 1.31 5.72
CA ASP A 345 24.68 -0.03 5.59
C ASP A 345 23.20 -0.01 6.00
N ALA A 346 22.37 -0.75 5.28
CA ALA A 346 20.92 -0.74 5.48
C ALA A 346 20.35 -2.15 5.69
N ILE A 347 19.47 -2.26 6.68
CA ILE A 347 18.69 -3.47 6.98
C ILE A 347 17.24 -3.24 6.58
N LEU A 348 16.77 -3.99 5.59
CA LEU A 348 15.42 -3.93 5.06
C LEU A 348 14.62 -5.07 5.68
N THR A 349 13.62 -4.73 6.49
CA THR A 349 12.81 -5.72 7.20
C THR A 349 11.38 -5.71 6.66
N CYS A 350 10.86 -6.90 6.34
CA CYS A 350 9.44 -7.10 6.05
C CYS A 350 8.73 -7.73 7.26
N THR A 351 7.67 -7.05 7.72
CA THR A 351 6.75 -7.53 8.77
C THR A 351 5.31 -7.36 8.28
N ASP A 352 4.55 -8.46 8.23
CA ASP A 352 3.15 -8.49 7.77
C ASP A 352 2.92 -7.83 6.40
N GLY A 353 3.83 -8.07 5.45
CA GLY A 353 3.79 -7.49 4.11
C GLY A 353 4.18 -6.01 4.02
N LYS A 354 4.49 -5.37 5.16
CA LYS A 354 4.98 -3.98 5.22
C LYS A 354 6.50 -3.95 5.27
N TRP A 355 7.10 -3.05 4.49
CA TRP A 355 8.55 -2.90 4.39
C TRP A 355 9.04 -1.68 5.16
N LYS A 356 10.09 -1.88 5.96
CA LYS A 356 10.80 -0.83 6.69
C LYS A 356 12.30 -0.99 6.48
N TYR A 357 13.08 0.09 6.58
CA TYR A 357 14.53 0.02 6.59
C TYR A 357 15.12 0.78 7.78
N VAL A 358 16.31 0.35 8.22
CA VAL A 358 17.11 0.99 9.27
C VAL A 358 18.54 1.14 8.74
N LEU A 359 19.17 2.28 9.03
CA LEU A 359 20.59 2.51 8.80
C LEU A 359 21.40 2.01 10.02
N ASP A 360 22.45 1.23 9.78
CA ASP A 360 23.24 0.58 10.85
C ASP A 360 23.97 1.61 11.75
N GLU A 361 24.26 2.80 11.23
CA GLU A 361 24.98 3.87 11.97
C GLU A 361 24.11 4.67 12.96
N ASP A 362 22.78 4.64 12.82
CA ASP A 362 21.86 5.53 13.57
C ASP A 362 20.90 4.81 14.54
N GLY A 363 21.02 3.49 14.68
CA GLY A 363 20.45 2.65 15.74
C GLY A 363 19.17 3.14 16.45
N ALA A 364 18.05 3.33 15.73
CA ALA A 364 16.69 3.23 16.30
C ALA A 364 15.54 3.50 15.30
N THR A 365 15.75 4.34 14.28
CA THR A 365 14.62 4.84 13.46
C THR A 365 14.32 3.91 12.29
N GLU A 366 13.20 3.18 12.37
CA GLU A 366 12.65 2.44 11.25
C GLU A 366 11.90 3.38 10.30
N LEU A 367 12.25 3.36 9.02
CA LEU A 367 11.62 4.17 7.98
C LEU A 367 10.83 3.28 7.02
N PRO A 368 9.52 3.52 6.80
CA PRO A 368 8.71 2.71 5.90
C PRO A 368 9.08 3.00 4.43
N PHE A 369 9.04 1.97 3.58
CA PHE A 369 9.15 2.09 2.11
C PHE A 369 8.20 1.09 1.42
N SER A 370 7.89 1.29 0.12
CA SER A 370 6.82 0.54 -0.56
C SER A 370 7.12 -0.92 -0.86
N GLY A 371 8.30 -1.41 -0.49
CA GLY A 371 8.86 -2.64 -1.06
C GLY A 371 9.45 -2.44 -2.47
N VAL A 372 9.44 -1.22 -3.02
CA VAL A 372 10.14 -0.90 -4.27
C VAL A 372 11.49 -0.26 -3.96
N ILE A 373 12.55 -0.74 -4.61
CA ILE A 373 13.91 -0.22 -4.54
C ILE A 373 14.25 0.42 -5.89
N LYS A 374 14.83 1.62 -5.82
CA LYS A 374 15.40 2.35 -6.96
C LYS A 374 16.87 2.67 -6.69
N GLY A 375 17.64 2.89 -7.74
CA GLY A 375 19.05 3.25 -7.64
C GLY A 375 19.73 3.17 -9.00
N GLY A 376 20.41 4.24 -9.39
CA GLY A 376 20.86 4.42 -10.77
C GLY A 376 19.70 4.61 -11.76
N SER A 377 20.00 4.45 -13.03
CA SER A 377 19.05 4.46 -14.15
C SER A 377 19.62 3.64 -15.32
N LYS A 378 18.82 3.40 -16.35
CA LYS A 378 19.27 2.78 -17.61
C LYS A 378 20.58 3.40 -18.14
N ASP A 379 20.75 4.71 -17.97
CA ASP A 379 21.88 5.48 -18.51
C ASP A 379 22.94 5.84 -17.45
N THR A 380 22.69 5.54 -16.17
CA THR A 380 23.58 5.94 -15.07
C THR A 380 23.74 4.81 -14.06
N GLU A 381 24.93 4.22 -14.01
CA GLU A 381 25.27 3.22 -13.00
C GLU A 381 25.51 3.92 -11.65
N LEU A 382 24.89 3.40 -10.58
CA LEU A 382 25.14 3.80 -9.21
C LEU A 382 26.16 2.84 -8.58
N ALA A 383 27.35 3.34 -8.27
CA ALA A 383 28.29 2.62 -7.41
C ALA A 383 27.75 2.62 -5.97
N PHE A 384 27.36 1.45 -5.47
CA PHE A 384 26.80 1.30 -4.14
C PHE A 384 27.82 0.60 -3.24
N GLU A 385 28.43 1.38 -2.35
CA GLU A 385 29.54 0.95 -1.50
C GLU A 385 29.06 0.28 -0.20
N HIS A 386 27.81 0.52 0.19
CA HIS A 386 27.22 0.03 1.44
C HIS A 386 26.71 -1.43 1.34
N GLY A 387 26.56 -2.07 2.50
CA GLY A 387 25.92 -3.36 2.65
C GLY A 387 24.39 -3.26 2.66
N LEU A 388 23.72 -4.21 2.01
CA LEU A 388 22.26 -4.35 2.07
C LEU A 388 21.91 -5.71 2.68
N LEU A 389 21.16 -5.70 3.78
CA LEU A 389 20.61 -6.92 4.40
C LEU A 389 19.09 -6.94 4.24
N ILE A 390 18.58 -7.92 3.50
CA ILE A 390 17.13 -8.15 3.35
C ILE A 390 16.72 -9.21 4.38
N ARG A 391 15.79 -8.82 5.27
CA ARG A 391 15.32 -9.62 6.38
C ARG A 391 13.82 -9.85 6.33
N LYS A 392 13.38 -11.11 6.40
CA LYS A 392 11.96 -11.48 6.59
C LYS A 392 11.81 -12.17 7.95
N ARG A 393 10.90 -11.69 8.80
CA ARG A 393 10.73 -12.17 10.18
C ARG A 393 9.40 -12.87 10.48
N VAL A 394 8.35 -12.65 9.68
CA VAL A 394 7.00 -13.18 9.93
C VAL A 394 6.36 -13.72 8.65
N ASN A 395 5.30 -14.51 8.82
CA ASN A 395 4.51 -15.06 7.72
C ASN A 395 3.71 -13.99 6.99
N GLY A 396 3.37 -14.26 5.73
CA GLY A 396 2.71 -13.30 4.84
C GLY A 396 3.47 -13.07 3.54
N ALA A 397 2.75 -12.49 2.57
CA ALA A 397 3.32 -12.16 1.27
C ALA A 397 4.37 -11.06 1.41
N SER A 398 5.60 -11.35 0.98
CA SER A 398 6.70 -10.40 0.99
C SER A 398 7.27 -10.28 -0.41
N VAL A 399 6.93 -9.20 -1.11
CA VAL A 399 7.47 -8.88 -2.44
C VAL A 399 8.36 -7.66 -2.33
N LEU A 400 9.61 -7.80 -2.74
CA LEU A 400 10.57 -6.71 -2.88
C LEU A 400 10.89 -6.54 -4.37
N THR A 401 10.74 -5.35 -4.92
CA THR A 401 10.96 -5.09 -6.36
C THR A 401 12.10 -4.12 -6.56
N PHE A 402 13.15 -4.55 -7.25
CA PHE A 402 14.12 -3.65 -7.84
C PHE A 402 13.56 -3.15 -9.18
N ASP A 403 13.24 -1.86 -9.24
CA ASP A 403 12.54 -1.24 -10.37
C ASP A 403 13.47 -0.31 -11.15
N ASN A 404 13.84 -0.74 -12.36
CA ASN A 404 14.72 -0.01 -13.28
C ASN A 404 16.05 0.41 -12.62
N VAL A 405 16.65 -0.50 -11.85
CA VAL A 405 17.91 -0.22 -11.16
C VAL A 405 19.10 -0.50 -12.06
N ASN A 406 20.17 0.28 -11.88
CA ASN A 406 21.47 0.03 -12.50
C ASN A 406 22.55 0.22 -11.43
N LEU A 407 22.94 -0.87 -10.78
CA LEU A 407 23.77 -0.86 -9.59
C LEU A 407 25.09 -1.56 -9.84
N LYS A 408 26.18 -0.99 -9.32
CA LYS A 408 27.46 -1.66 -9.15
C LYS A 408 27.73 -1.85 -7.67
N LEU A 409 27.57 -3.08 -7.20
CA LEU A 409 27.66 -3.42 -5.79
C LEU A 409 29.11 -3.71 -5.39
N SER A 410 29.61 -3.01 -4.37
CA SER A 410 30.89 -3.34 -3.71
C SER A 410 30.75 -4.51 -2.73
N ASN A 411 29.56 -4.64 -2.12
CA ASN A 411 29.21 -5.68 -1.15
C ASN A 411 28.03 -6.50 -1.67
N PRO A 412 27.96 -7.81 -1.39
CA PRO A 412 26.83 -8.63 -1.81
C PRO A 412 25.55 -8.23 -1.06
N ILE A 413 24.40 -8.32 -1.74
CA ILE A 413 23.10 -8.23 -1.06
C ILE A 413 22.91 -9.52 -0.26
N LYS A 414 22.70 -9.37 1.05
CA LYS A 414 22.57 -10.48 1.98
C LYS A 414 21.11 -10.77 2.28
N PHE A 415 20.77 -12.06 2.37
CA PHE A 415 19.45 -12.52 2.77
C PHE A 415 19.48 -13.15 4.16
N GLN A 416 18.48 -12.84 4.97
CA GLN A 416 18.24 -13.47 6.26
C GLN A 416 16.73 -13.70 6.44
N THR A 417 16.29 -14.94 6.32
CA THR A 417 14.88 -15.32 6.51
C THR A 417 14.79 -16.41 7.56
N ASP A 418 13.80 -16.36 8.45
CA ASP A 418 13.56 -17.48 9.36
C ASP A 418 13.23 -18.75 8.55
N ALA A 419 13.73 -19.92 8.97
CA ALA A 419 13.43 -21.18 8.29
C ALA A 419 11.92 -21.53 8.31
N THR A 420 11.18 -20.95 9.25
CA THR A 420 9.74 -21.14 9.43
C THR A 420 8.87 -20.15 8.67
N VAL A 421 9.46 -19.11 8.04
CA VAL A 421 8.67 -18.13 7.29
C VAL A 421 8.35 -18.58 5.87
N ASP A 422 7.20 -18.14 5.36
CA ASP A 422 6.78 -18.33 3.97
C ASP A 422 7.78 -17.71 2.96
N LEU A 423 7.51 -17.91 1.66
CA LEU A 423 8.29 -17.38 0.53
C LEU A 423 8.61 -15.88 0.62
N LEU A 424 9.89 -15.53 0.44
CA LEU A 424 10.33 -14.17 0.09
C LEU A 424 10.44 -14.06 -1.43
N THR A 425 9.75 -13.10 -2.04
CA THR A 425 9.82 -12.84 -3.49
C THR A 425 10.65 -11.59 -3.76
N VAL A 426 11.63 -11.71 -4.65
CA VAL A 426 12.46 -10.61 -5.16
C VAL A 426 12.24 -10.48 -6.65
N ASN A 427 11.63 -9.38 -7.06
CA ASN A 427 11.39 -9.03 -8.46
C ASN A 427 12.53 -8.15 -8.98
N LEU A 428 13.02 -8.46 -10.16
CA LEU A 428 13.94 -7.62 -10.94
C LEU A 428 13.19 -7.13 -12.18
N LYS A 429 12.85 -5.84 -12.20
CA LYS A 429 12.14 -5.20 -13.30
C LYS A 429 13.08 -4.30 -14.08
N ASP A 430 13.34 -4.65 -15.34
CA ASP A 430 14.21 -3.87 -16.23
C ASP A 430 15.56 -3.47 -15.57
N SER A 431 16.16 -4.39 -14.79
CA SER A 431 17.22 -4.07 -13.84
C SER A 431 18.57 -4.70 -14.19
N LYS A 432 19.66 -3.98 -13.91
CA LYS A 432 21.04 -4.43 -14.06
C LYS A 432 21.81 -4.29 -12.74
N ILE A 433 22.40 -5.39 -12.27
CA ILE A 433 23.24 -5.43 -11.07
C ILE A 433 24.60 -5.98 -11.45
N THR A 434 25.68 -5.27 -11.12
CA THR A 434 27.07 -5.64 -11.41
C THR A 434 27.94 -5.68 -10.15
N GLY A 435 29.15 -6.25 -10.27
CA GLY A 435 30.13 -6.31 -9.19
C GLY A 435 29.92 -7.52 -8.28
N LYS A 436 29.14 -7.38 -7.21
CA LYS A 436 28.78 -8.47 -6.30
C LYS A 436 27.34 -8.93 -6.49
N GLY A 437 27.10 -10.20 -6.17
CA GLY A 437 25.80 -10.85 -6.32
C GLY A 437 25.04 -10.98 -5.01
N PHE A 438 24.22 -12.01 -4.94
CA PHE A 438 23.35 -12.31 -3.81
C PHE A 438 23.94 -13.44 -2.96
N SER A 439 23.87 -13.31 -1.63
CA SER A 439 24.46 -14.27 -0.70
C SER A 439 23.62 -14.43 0.58
N PRO A 440 23.76 -15.53 1.34
CA PRO A 440 23.13 -15.65 2.64
C PRO A 440 23.87 -14.78 3.64
N ASN A 441 23.16 -14.32 4.66
CA ASN A 441 23.81 -13.75 5.83
C ASN A 441 24.53 -14.88 6.61
N ALA A 442 25.80 -14.66 6.96
CA ALA A 442 26.62 -15.69 7.58
C ALA A 442 26.01 -16.20 8.89
N GLY A 443 25.92 -17.53 9.04
CA GLY A 443 25.42 -18.18 10.25
C GLY A 443 23.89 -18.13 10.44
N ALA A 444 23.13 -17.60 9.46
CA ALA A 444 21.67 -17.60 9.49
C ALA A 444 21.11 -18.66 8.55
N ALA A 445 20.10 -19.41 9.01
CA ALA A 445 19.25 -20.17 8.10
C ALA A 445 18.51 -19.19 7.18
N CYS A 446 18.17 -19.64 5.97
CA CYS A 446 17.27 -18.92 5.07
C CYS A 446 16.14 -19.86 4.67
N GLY A 447 14.91 -19.47 4.99
CA GLY A 447 13.68 -20.01 4.40
C GLY A 447 13.58 -19.75 2.88
N PRO A 448 12.49 -20.20 2.22
CA PRO A 448 12.38 -20.21 0.77
C PRO A 448 12.44 -18.81 0.13
N ILE A 449 13.19 -18.71 -0.97
CA ILE A 449 13.35 -17.47 -1.77
C ILE A 449 12.98 -17.72 -3.23
N LEU A 450 12.20 -16.80 -3.81
CA LEU A 450 11.93 -16.67 -5.24
C LEU A 450 12.63 -15.41 -5.75
N ILE A 451 13.49 -15.55 -6.75
CA ILE A 451 14.03 -14.41 -7.51
C ILE A 451 13.51 -14.54 -8.94
N GLN A 452 12.87 -13.49 -9.43
CA GLN A 452 12.23 -13.54 -10.74
C GLN A 452 12.39 -12.25 -11.53
N ALA A 453 12.33 -12.37 -12.86
CA ALA A 453 11.99 -11.22 -13.69
C ALA A 453 10.56 -10.78 -13.34
N ASP A 454 10.35 -9.48 -13.13
CA ASP A 454 9.03 -8.97 -12.79
C ASP A 454 8.00 -9.33 -13.89
N PRO A 455 6.81 -9.84 -13.57
CA PRO A 455 5.81 -10.22 -14.57
C PRO A 455 5.35 -9.07 -15.47
N SER A 456 5.51 -7.82 -15.03
CA SER A 456 5.23 -6.61 -15.81
C SER A 456 6.42 -6.11 -16.63
N SER A 457 7.60 -6.73 -16.48
CA SER A 457 8.82 -6.35 -17.20
C SER A 457 8.68 -6.65 -18.68
N THR A 458 9.15 -5.73 -19.52
CA THR A 458 9.22 -5.95 -20.98
C THR A 458 10.65 -6.17 -21.46
N THR A 459 11.64 -5.85 -20.62
CA THR A 459 13.05 -6.11 -20.90
C THR A 459 13.63 -7.11 -19.90
N ALA A 460 14.69 -7.80 -20.32
CA ALA A 460 15.35 -8.79 -19.50
C ALA A 460 16.18 -8.11 -18.40
N SER A 461 16.11 -8.65 -17.18
CA SER A 461 16.95 -8.23 -16.07
C SER A 461 18.25 -9.03 -16.03
N THR A 462 19.34 -8.43 -15.55
CA THR A 462 20.67 -9.07 -15.52
C THR A 462 21.36 -8.86 -14.16
N ILE A 463 21.94 -9.94 -13.63
CA ILE A 463 22.95 -9.88 -12.55
C ILE A 463 24.27 -10.38 -13.15
N ASP A 464 25.28 -9.53 -13.18
CA ASP A 464 26.60 -9.81 -13.76
C ASP A 464 27.74 -9.51 -12.78
N THR A 465 28.25 -10.55 -12.15
CA THR A 465 29.32 -10.47 -11.16
C THR A 465 30.70 -10.81 -11.73
N GLY A 466 30.82 -11.00 -13.05
CA GLY A 466 32.07 -11.35 -13.71
C GLY A 466 32.74 -12.60 -13.11
N GLU A 467 34.05 -12.54 -12.86
CA GLU A 467 34.81 -13.64 -12.22
C GLU A 467 34.95 -13.47 -10.69
N ASP A 468 34.50 -12.34 -10.15
CA ASP A 468 34.78 -11.92 -8.77
C ASP A 468 33.89 -12.57 -7.72
N SER A 469 32.70 -13.02 -8.12
CA SER A 469 31.77 -13.73 -7.24
C SER A 469 30.73 -14.51 -8.06
N ASN A 470 29.87 -15.23 -7.36
CA ASN A 470 28.69 -15.86 -7.95
C ASN A 470 27.57 -14.83 -8.08
N ALA A 471 26.75 -14.90 -9.14
CA ALA A 471 25.60 -14.00 -9.27
C ALA A 471 24.58 -14.28 -8.17
N ILE A 472 24.31 -15.57 -7.91
CA ILE A 472 23.51 -16.02 -6.77
C ILE A 472 24.26 -17.14 -6.06
N GLY A 473 24.64 -16.91 -4.80
CA GLY A 473 25.32 -17.88 -3.95
C GLY A 473 24.53 -18.18 -2.68
N LEU A 474 23.35 -18.79 -2.79
CA LEU A 474 22.42 -19.09 -1.68
C LEU A 474 22.45 -20.57 -1.29
N ALA A 475 23.59 -21.05 -0.79
CA ALA A 475 23.72 -22.44 -0.36
C ALA A 475 22.83 -22.76 0.86
N GLY A 476 22.08 -23.86 0.81
CA GLY A 476 21.23 -24.33 1.92
C GLY A 476 19.86 -23.63 2.01
N THR A 477 19.43 -22.95 0.95
CA THR A 477 18.16 -22.22 0.86
C THR A 477 17.29 -22.82 -0.24
N PRO A 478 16.01 -23.17 0.01
CA PRO A 478 15.09 -23.49 -1.07
C PRO A 478 14.95 -22.30 -2.02
N LEU A 479 15.27 -22.50 -3.30
CA LEU A 479 15.42 -21.42 -4.26
C LEU A 479 14.57 -21.67 -5.51
N THR A 480 13.77 -20.69 -5.89
CA THR A 480 13.16 -20.63 -7.22
C THR A 480 13.76 -19.47 -8.01
N LEU A 481 14.21 -19.74 -9.22
CA LEU A 481 14.63 -18.73 -10.19
C LEU A 481 13.68 -18.77 -11.38
N ASP A 482 13.02 -17.65 -11.65
CA ASP A 482 12.05 -17.55 -12.76
C ASP A 482 12.42 -16.41 -13.70
N GLY A 483 12.82 -16.76 -14.93
CA GLY A 483 13.08 -15.76 -15.96
C GLY A 483 11.84 -15.07 -16.51
N GLY A 484 10.64 -15.55 -16.19
CA GLY A 484 9.38 -15.06 -16.75
C GLY A 484 9.39 -15.09 -18.28
N THR A 485 8.62 -14.19 -18.89
CA THR A 485 8.61 -13.97 -20.35
C THR A 485 9.69 -12.96 -20.79
N ALA A 486 9.96 -11.94 -19.96
CA ALA A 486 10.93 -10.88 -20.26
C ALA A 486 12.38 -11.41 -20.32
N GLY A 487 12.74 -12.26 -19.37
CA GLY A 487 14.06 -12.88 -19.26
C GLY A 487 14.82 -12.49 -18.00
N LEU A 488 15.59 -13.45 -17.46
CA LEU A 488 16.57 -13.21 -16.39
C LEU A 488 17.91 -13.83 -16.79
N THR A 489 18.96 -13.02 -16.78
CA THR A 489 20.33 -13.46 -17.10
C THR A 489 21.21 -13.36 -15.87
N LEU A 490 21.85 -14.46 -15.48
CA LEU A 490 22.75 -14.54 -14.34
C LEU A 490 24.15 -14.91 -14.83
N ILE A 491 25.13 -14.04 -14.58
CA ILE A 491 26.51 -14.18 -15.01
C ILE A 491 27.41 -14.06 -13.79
N GLY A 492 28.26 -15.05 -13.55
CA GLY A 492 29.21 -15.02 -12.44
C GLY A 492 30.28 -16.09 -12.57
N ARG A 493 31.22 -16.13 -11.62
CA ARG A 493 32.24 -17.19 -11.53
C ARG A 493 31.56 -18.55 -11.67
N GLN A 494 30.58 -18.75 -10.81
CA GLN A 494 29.42 -19.62 -11.03
C GLN A 494 28.21 -18.69 -11.19
N ALA A 495 27.30 -18.93 -12.13
CA ALA A 495 26.09 -18.10 -12.18
C ALA A 495 25.23 -18.35 -10.93
N VAL A 496 25.03 -19.62 -10.60
CA VAL A 496 24.24 -20.03 -9.44
C VAL A 496 25.00 -21.09 -8.65
N ALA A 497 25.16 -20.84 -7.35
CA ALA A 497 25.70 -21.78 -6.39
C ALA A 497 24.68 -22.03 -5.29
N VAL A 498 24.13 -23.24 -5.26
CA VAL A 498 23.06 -23.66 -4.37
C VAL A 498 23.51 -24.81 -3.47
N GLY A 499 22.71 -25.12 -2.44
CA GLY A 499 22.95 -26.19 -1.47
C GLY A 499 21.62 -26.74 -0.97
N ALA A 500 21.63 -27.51 0.13
CA ALA A 500 20.49 -28.29 0.62
C ALA A 500 19.09 -27.64 0.48
N GLY A 501 18.11 -28.40 -0.01
CA GLY A 501 16.73 -27.96 -0.24
C GLY A 501 16.23 -28.18 -1.68
N LYS A 502 15.03 -27.69 -1.96
CA LYS A 502 14.40 -27.70 -3.30
C LYS A 502 14.93 -26.55 -4.15
N VAL A 503 15.37 -26.83 -5.37
CA VAL A 503 15.78 -25.83 -6.37
C VAL A 503 14.92 -25.96 -7.62
N GLU A 504 14.27 -24.87 -8.02
CA GLU A 504 13.41 -24.80 -9.20
C GLU A 504 13.87 -23.68 -10.15
N LEU A 505 14.20 -24.05 -11.39
CA LEU A 505 14.66 -23.14 -12.44
C LEU A 505 13.63 -23.15 -13.57
N LYS A 506 13.09 -21.99 -13.94
CA LYS A 506 12.04 -21.88 -14.97
C LYS A 506 12.01 -20.53 -15.68
N GLY A 507 11.11 -20.42 -16.66
CA GLY A 507 10.97 -19.24 -17.49
C GLY A 507 12.14 -19.04 -18.44
N LYS A 508 12.23 -17.85 -19.04
CA LYS A 508 13.34 -17.45 -19.92
C LYS A 508 14.59 -17.12 -19.09
N LEU A 509 15.25 -18.13 -18.56
CA LEU A 509 16.37 -18.01 -17.64
C LEU A 509 17.69 -18.42 -18.30
N ALA A 510 18.73 -17.61 -18.14
CA ALA A 510 20.08 -17.90 -18.63
C ALA A 510 21.10 -17.89 -17.48
N LEU A 511 21.80 -19.02 -17.30
CA LEU A 511 22.83 -19.20 -16.28
C LEU A 511 24.21 -19.34 -16.96
N ILE A 512 25.09 -18.37 -16.74
CA ILE A 512 26.39 -18.28 -17.44
C ILE A 512 27.53 -18.25 -16.42
N GLY A 513 28.23 -19.39 -16.31
CA GLY A 513 29.51 -19.47 -15.61
C GLY A 513 30.63 -18.86 -16.46
N THR A 514 31.39 -17.94 -15.89
CA THR A 514 32.52 -17.26 -16.56
C THR A 514 33.79 -18.11 -16.53
N SER A 515 34.15 -18.64 -15.36
CA SER A 515 35.34 -19.47 -15.16
C SER A 515 35.05 -20.85 -14.55
N GLN A 516 33.81 -21.07 -14.05
CA GLN A 516 33.32 -22.33 -13.52
C GLN A 516 31.95 -22.68 -14.13
N MET A 517 31.19 -23.55 -13.45
CA MET A 517 29.90 -24.08 -13.90
C MET A 517 28.82 -23.01 -13.84
N GLY A 518 27.86 -23.08 -14.77
CA GLY A 518 26.67 -22.23 -14.71
C GLY A 518 25.85 -22.53 -13.46
N LEU A 519 25.67 -23.82 -13.14
CA LEU A 519 24.96 -24.28 -11.95
C LEU A 519 25.87 -25.19 -11.11
N THR A 520 26.14 -24.79 -9.87
CA THR A 520 26.92 -25.57 -8.91
C THR A 520 26.10 -25.91 -7.68
N MET A 521 26.20 -27.15 -7.21
CA MET A 521 25.52 -27.63 -6.01
C MET A 521 26.59 -27.99 -4.97
N ASN A 522 26.81 -27.09 -4.01
CA ASN A 522 27.85 -27.21 -2.99
C ASN A 522 27.47 -28.17 -1.86
N GLN A 523 26.20 -28.57 -1.79
CA GLN A 523 25.66 -29.59 -0.89
C GLN A 523 24.60 -30.41 -1.64
N PRO A 524 24.29 -31.64 -1.18
CA PRO A 524 23.24 -32.45 -1.79
C PRO A 524 21.91 -31.68 -1.78
N CYS A 525 21.32 -31.47 -2.96
CA CYS A 525 19.99 -30.87 -3.05
C CYS A 525 18.93 -31.97 -3.17
N THR A 526 17.84 -31.78 -2.43
CA THR A 526 16.82 -32.81 -2.24
C THR A 526 16.03 -33.03 -3.52
N ASP A 527 15.70 -31.93 -4.22
CA ASP A 527 14.95 -31.92 -5.47
C ASP A 527 15.46 -30.78 -6.38
N LEU A 528 15.96 -31.13 -7.56
CA LEU A 528 16.28 -30.18 -8.62
C LEU A 528 15.28 -30.32 -9.77
N SER A 529 14.66 -29.21 -10.16
CA SER A 529 13.76 -29.11 -11.31
C SER A 529 14.23 -27.98 -12.23
N ILE A 530 14.47 -28.31 -13.49
CA ILE A 530 14.83 -27.40 -14.58
C ILE A 530 13.77 -27.53 -15.69
N ALA A 531 13.06 -26.44 -15.97
CA ALA A 531 12.03 -26.41 -17.01
C ALA A 531 12.61 -26.13 -18.41
N GLU A 532 11.86 -26.50 -19.45
CA GLU A 532 12.18 -26.11 -20.84
C GLU A 532 12.25 -24.57 -20.95
N GLY A 533 13.22 -24.08 -21.71
CA GLY A 533 13.51 -22.64 -21.85
C GLY A 533 14.59 -22.10 -20.91
N VAL A 534 15.00 -22.88 -19.89
CA VAL A 534 16.18 -22.57 -19.08
C VAL A 534 17.44 -22.99 -19.83
N THR A 535 18.42 -22.07 -19.90
CA THR A 535 19.71 -22.27 -20.58
C THR A 535 20.85 -22.18 -19.57
N ILE A 536 21.80 -23.11 -19.67
CA ILE A 536 22.93 -23.22 -18.74
C ILE A 536 24.23 -23.39 -19.52
N SER A 537 25.25 -22.60 -19.20
CA SER A 537 26.57 -22.68 -19.82
C SER A 537 27.71 -22.43 -18.83
N GLY A 538 28.88 -23.02 -19.07
CA GLY A 538 30.07 -22.81 -18.24
C GLY A 538 31.15 -23.86 -18.42
N LYS A 539 32.20 -23.78 -17.60
CA LYS A 539 33.19 -24.86 -17.45
C LYS A 539 32.55 -25.93 -16.57
N ASP A 540 32.28 -27.11 -17.12
CA ASP A 540 31.59 -28.27 -16.51
C ASP A 540 30.05 -28.18 -16.37
N GLY A 541 29.43 -27.08 -16.81
CA GLY A 541 27.98 -26.95 -17.01
C GLY A 541 27.12 -27.01 -15.73
N ILE A 542 26.94 -28.23 -15.20
CA ILE A 542 26.18 -28.59 -14.00
C ILE A 542 26.98 -29.60 -13.19
N CYS A 543 27.14 -29.40 -11.88
CA CYS A 543 27.74 -30.40 -10.99
C CYS A 543 27.13 -30.42 -9.59
N GLY A 544 27.04 -31.64 -9.06
CA GLY A 544 26.78 -31.97 -7.67
C GLY A 544 25.86 -33.18 -7.52
N GLN A 545 25.64 -33.61 -6.28
CA GLN A 545 24.69 -34.68 -5.96
C GLN A 545 23.29 -34.08 -5.82
N ALA A 546 22.35 -34.53 -6.65
CA ALA A 546 20.97 -34.05 -6.66
C ALA A 546 20.00 -35.19 -7.00
N THR A 547 18.82 -35.16 -6.41
CA THR A 547 17.68 -35.89 -6.98
C THR A 547 17.09 -35.03 -8.09
N TRP A 548 17.23 -35.48 -9.33
CA TRP A 548 16.67 -34.81 -10.50
C TRP A 548 15.20 -35.19 -10.65
N THR A 549 14.32 -34.21 -10.53
CA THR A 549 12.86 -34.42 -10.58
C THR A 549 12.26 -34.10 -11.94
N SER A 550 12.96 -33.30 -12.76
CA SER A 550 12.60 -33.02 -14.15
C SER A 550 13.65 -33.56 -15.13
N ALA A 551 13.30 -33.60 -16.41
CA ALA A 551 14.23 -33.96 -17.48
C ALA A 551 15.16 -32.79 -17.85
N ALA A 552 16.45 -33.05 -17.98
CA ALA A 552 17.46 -32.10 -18.41
C ALA A 552 18.48 -32.75 -19.34
N LEU A 553 19.01 -31.97 -20.29
CA LEU A 553 20.04 -32.40 -21.24
C LEU A 553 21.29 -31.55 -21.05
N GLN A 554 22.46 -32.19 -21.09
CA GLN A 554 23.77 -31.52 -21.06
C GLN A 554 24.65 -32.07 -22.17
N TRP A 555 25.31 -31.17 -22.90
CA TRP A 555 26.26 -31.47 -23.97
C TRP A 555 27.63 -30.95 -23.61
N LYS A 556 28.64 -31.78 -23.82
CA LYS A 556 30.04 -31.41 -23.65
C LYS A 556 30.81 -31.58 -24.94
N TYR A 557 31.42 -30.49 -25.40
CA TYR A 557 32.34 -30.49 -26.52
C TYR A 557 33.75 -30.94 -26.11
N ILE A 558 34.42 -31.66 -27.01
CA ILE A 558 35.84 -32.05 -26.85
C ILE A 558 36.70 -30.79 -26.68
N ASN A 559 36.53 -29.85 -27.61
CA ASN A 559 37.16 -28.54 -27.63
C ASN A 559 36.09 -27.46 -27.49
N ALA A 560 36.38 -26.38 -26.78
CA ALA A 560 35.44 -25.27 -26.66
C ALA A 560 35.12 -24.72 -28.05
N PRO A 561 33.83 -24.54 -28.40
CA PRO A 561 33.47 -23.89 -29.65
C PRO A 561 34.11 -22.49 -29.74
N ALA A 562 34.57 -22.12 -30.93
CA ALA A 562 35.35 -20.90 -31.15
C ALA A 562 34.58 -19.63 -30.73
N ALA A 563 35.27 -18.60 -30.26
CA ALA A 563 34.64 -17.35 -29.82
C ALA A 563 33.83 -16.69 -30.96
N GLY A 564 32.66 -16.15 -30.61
CA GLY A 564 31.73 -15.51 -31.55
C GLY A 564 30.89 -16.48 -32.39
N GLY A 565 31.06 -17.79 -32.20
CA GLY A 565 30.17 -18.80 -32.76
C GLY A 565 28.82 -18.86 -32.04
N THR A 566 27.91 -19.66 -32.58
CA THR A 566 26.56 -19.83 -32.07
C THR A 566 26.23 -21.32 -31.97
N VAL A 567 25.83 -21.79 -30.79
CA VAL A 567 25.25 -23.12 -30.59
C VAL A 567 23.74 -22.95 -30.52
N GLU A 568 23.00 -23.61 -31.42
CA GLU A 568 21.54 -23.64 -31.41
C GLU A 568 21.06 -25.04 -31.01
N VAL A 569 20.15 -25.11 -30.05
CA VAL A 569 19.43 -26.34 -29.75
C VAL A 569 18.05 -26.23 -30.37
N LYS A 570 17.74 -27.17 -31.27
CA LYS A 570 16.50 -27.18 -32.06
C LYS A 570 15.63 -28.37 -31.67
N SER A 571 14.32 -28.18 -31.69
CA SER A 571 13.33 -29.26 -31.66
C SER A 571 12.55 -29.19 -32.96
N GLY A 572 12.80 -30.12 -33.88
CA GLY A 572 12.36 -29.97 -35.26
C GLY A 572 12.99 -28.73 -35.90
N ASN A 573 12.17 -27.81 -36.39
CA ASN A 573 12.63 -26.54 -36.98
C ASN A 573 12.72 -25.38 -35.98
N ASP A 574 12.19 -25.56 -34.76
CA ASP A 574 12.13 -24.50 -33.77
C ASP A 574 13.44 -24.41 -32.99
N VAL A 575 14.02 -23.21 -32.93
CA VAL A 575 15.18 -22.92 -32.06
C VAL A 575 14.67 -22.76 -30.63
N ILE A 576 15.02 -23.70 -29.77
CA ILE A 576 14.59 -23.74 -28.36
C ILE A 576 15.57 -22.97 -27.48
N ALA A 577 16.87 -23.03 -27.81
CA ALA A 577 17.90 -22.27 -27.12
C ALA A 577 19.00 -21.86 -28.10
N THR A 578 19.58 -20.69 -27.86
CA THR A 578 20.73 -20.17 -28.60
C THR A 578 21.78 -19.73 -27.61
N PHE A 579 23.01 -20.21 -27.79
CA PHE A 579 24.16 -19.85 -26.97
C PHE A 579 25.21 -19.18 -27.86
N THR A 580 25.70 -18.01 -27.45
CA THR A 580 26.88 -17.40 -28.06
C THR A 580 28.13 -17.94 -27.38
N THR A 581 29.08 -18.42 -28.18
CA THR A 581 30.28 -19.09 -27.68
C THR A 581 31.38 -18.06 -27.43
N ASP A 582 32.11 -18.20 -26.33
CA ASP A 582 33.18 -17.27 -25.92
C ASP A 582 34.58 -17.84 -26.16
N GLY A 583 34.70 -19.03 -26.76
CA GLY A 583 35.96 -19.73 -26.94
C GLY A 583 36.44 -20.52 -25.72
N ASN A 584 35.75 -20.40 -24.57
CA ASN A 584 36.19 -20.98 -23.30
C ASN A 584 35.23 -22.05 -22.78
N ARG A 585 33.91 -21.87 -22.97
CA ARG A 585 32.88 -22.79 -22.48
C ARG A 585 32.81 -24.06 -23.31
N ARG A 586 32.81 -25.22 -22.65
CA ARG A 586 32.69 -26.55 -23.29
C ARG A 586 31.37 -27.24 -23.03
N TYR A 587 30.63 -26.78 -22.02
CA TYR A 587 29.42 -27.44 -21.56
C TYR A 587 28.23 -26.50 -21.71
N PHE A 588 27.17 -27.05 -22.27
CA PHE A 588 25.90 -26.39 -22.51
C PHE A 588 24.79 -27.32 -22.03
N GLY A 589 23.72 -26.78 -21.48
CA GLY A 589 22.60 -27.58 -21.04
C GLY A 589 21.29 -26.81 -21.11
N ILE A 590 20.21 -27.58 -21.22
CA ILE A 590 18.84 -27.05 -21.19
C ILE A 590 17.96 -27.93 -20.29
N GLY A 591 16.89 -27.34 -19.76
CA GLY A 591 15.74 -28.14 -19.34
C GLY A 591 15.04 -28.73 -20.57
N ALA A 592 14.57 -29.97 -20.47
CA ALA A 592 14.00 -30.71 -21.59
C ALA A 592 12.59 -31.21 -21.27
N ALA A 593 11.74 -31.28 -22.29
CA ALA A 593 10.46 -31.97 -22.19
C ALA A 593 10.65 -33.48 -22.39
N LEU A 594 9.93 -34.27 -21.61
CA LEU A 594 9.94 -35.73 -21.75
C LEU A 594 9.49 -36.13 -23.15
N ASN A 595 10.25 -37.05 -23.73
CA ASN A 595 10.03 -37.63 -25.03
C ASN A 595 10.06 -36.65 -26.22
N LYS A 596 10.54 -35.41 -26.02
CA LYS A 596 10.78 -34.45 -27.09
C LYS A 596 12.21 -34.62 -27.63
N GLU A 597 12.35 -34.48 -28.94
CA GLU A 597 13.63 -34.65 -29.65
C GLU A 597 14.34 -33.31 -29.82
N TYR A 598 15.64 -33.29 -29.53
CA TYR A 598 16.48 -32.12 -29.60
C TYR A 598 17.73 -32.40 -30.45
N ALA A 599 18.06 -31.49 -31.35
CA ALA A 599 19.28 -31.53 -32.15
C ALA A 599 20.14 -30.30 -31.83
N VAL A 600 21.46 -30.48 -31.73
CA VAL A 600 22.39 -29.38 -31.51
C VAL A 600 23.02 -29.00 -32.83
N TRP A 601 23.09 -27.71 -33.10
CA TRP A 601 23.73 -27.12 -34.29
C TRP A 601 24.77 -26.12 -33.83
N TYR A 602 25.91 -26.07 -34.50
CA TYR A 602 26.95 -25.09 -34.23
C TYR A 602 27.29 -24.33 -35.50
N ALA A 603 27.32 -23.00 -35.41
CA ALA A 603 27.80 -22.13 -36.47
C ALA A 603 29.04 -21.38 -35.95
N PRO A 604 30.23 -21.57 -36.54
CA PRO A 604 31.37 -20.71 -36.23
C PRO A 604 31.08 -19.26 -36.64
N ALA A 605 31.80 -18.29 -36.08
CA ALA A 605 31.60 -16.88 -36.37
C ALA A 605 31.64 -16.59 -37.88
N GLY A 606 30.52 -16.15 -38.46
CA GLY A 606 30.40 -15.89 -39.91
C GLY A 606 30.35 -17.14 -40.80
N GLY A 607 30.24 -18.33 -40.23
CA GLY A 607 30.14 -19.61 -40.94
C GLY A 607 28.71 -20.16 -41.01
N THR A 608 28.57 -21.30 -41.66
CA THR A 608 27.30 -22.04 -41.79
C THR A 608 27.09 -22.97 -40.60
N ALA A 609 25.84 -23.11 -40.14
CA ALA A 609 25.49 -24.02 -39.06
C ALA A 609 25.60 -25.49 -39.50
N THR A 610 26.30 -26.30 -38.71
CA THR A 610 26.43 -27.75 -38.87
C THR A 610 25.77 -28.46 -37.69
N GLN A 611 25.00 -29.51 -37.97
CA GLN A 611 24.44 -30.35 -36.90
C GLN A 611 25.57 -31.09 -36.20
N GLN A 612 25.42 -31.29 -34.90
CA GLN A 612 26.40 -31.93 -34.04
C GLN A 612 25.97 -33.35 -33.67
N GLN A 613 26.95 -34.21 -33.42
CA GLN A 613 26.77 -35.56 -32.88
C GLN A 613 27.65 -35.76 -31.64
N ASP A 614 27.25 -36.68 -30.75
CA ASP A 614 28.10 -37.14 -29.65
C ASP A 614 29.14 -38.18 -30.12
N ASN A 615 30.00 -38.62 -29.20
CA ASN A 615 31.04 -39.62 -29.49
C ASN A 615 30.50 -41.02 -29.88
N THR A 616 29.20 -41.25 -29.78
CA THR A 616 28.53 -42.48 -30.24
C THR A 616 27.90 -42.35 -31.62
N GLY A 617 27.96 -41.15 -32.23
CA GLY A 617 27.31 -40.82 -33.50
C GLY A 617 25.84 -40.44 -33.36
N THR A 618 25.35 -40.18 -32.13
CA THR A 618 23.97 -39.75 -31.90
C THR A 618 23.83 -38.25 -32.18
N SER A 619 22.91 -37.86 -33.06
CA SER A 619 22.69 -36.46 -33.48
C SER A 619 21.34 -35.87 -33.06
N VAL A 620 20.45 -36.71 -32.53
CA VAL A 620 19.13 -36.35 -32.00
C VAL A 620 18.98 -36.95 -30.61
N PHE A 621 18.74 -36.10 -29.62
CA PHE A 621 18.75 -36.44 -28.21
C PHE A 621 17.35 -36.32 -27.61
N LYS A 622 16.99 -37.25 -26.73
CA LYS A 622 15.65 -37.32 -26.14
C LYS A 622 15.74 -37.78 -24.70
N ALA A 623 15.20 -37.00 -23.77
CA ALA A 623 15.02 -37.43 -22.38
C ALA A 623 13.79 -38.34 -22.28
N THR A 624 13.98 -39.61 -21.94
CA THR A 624 12.89 -40.61 -21.82
C THR A 624 12.38 -40.78 -20.40
N ALA A 625 13.11 -40.24 -19.41
CA ALA A 625 12.76 -40.22 -18.00
C ALA A 625 13.22 -38.90 -17.37
N ASN A 626 12.68 -38.59 -16.19
CA ASN A 626 13.20 -37.49 -15.37
C ASN A 626 14.62 -37.82 -14.91
N GLY A 627 15.49 -36.81 -14.90
CA GLY A 627 16.93 -37.03 -14.76
C GLY A 627 17.75 -36.09 -15.64
N LEU A 628 19.03 -35.97 -15.30
CA LEU A 628 20.03 -35.39 -16.19
C LEU A 628 20.56 -36.47 -17.13
N LEU A 629 20.44 -36.24 -18.44
CA LEU A 629 21.16 -36.98 -19.46
C LEU A 629 22.34 -36.13 -19.95
N ALA A 630 23.57 -36.63 -19.76
CA ALA A 630 24.80 -35.96 -20.17
C ALA A 630 25.40 -36.66 -21.40
N MET A 631 25.73 -35.87 -22.41
CA MET A 631 26.31 -36.30 -23.68
C MET A 631 27.71 -35.73 -23.83
N GLU A 632 28.65 -36.58 -24.22
CA GLU A 632 30.07 -36.28 -24.21
C GLU A 632 30.64 -36.35 -25.63
N GLY A 633 31.65 -35.50 -25.87
CA GLY A 633 32.42 -35.55 -27.10
C GLY A 633 31.71 -34.97 -28.32
N MET A 634 30.95 -33.89 -28.14
CA MET A 634 30.23 -33.25 -29.24
C MET A 634 31.17 -32.73 -30.34
N GLU A 635 30.85 -33.04 -31.59
CA GLU A 635 31.55 -32.64 -32.81
C GLU A 635 30.59 -32.49 -34.01
N ASP A 636 31.08 -31.91 -35.11
CA ASP A 636 30.32 -31.78 -36.35
C ASP A 636 29.94 -33.16 -36.92
N ILE A 637 28.70 -33.30 -37.37
CA ILE A 637 28.31 -34.44 -38.22
C ILE A 637 29.07 -34.33 -39.53
N ALA A 638 29.85 -35.37 -39.85
CA ALA A 638 30.48 -35.48 -41.15
C ALA A 638 29.40 -35.45 -42.25
N PRO A 639 29.53 -34.59 -43.29
CA PRO A 639 28.59 -34.59 -44.40
C PRO A 639 28.55 -36.00 -45.02
N ASP A 640 27.34 -36.56 -45.16
CA ASP A 640 27.02 -37.93 -45.54
C ASP A 640 28.17 -38.76 -46.14
N GLY A 641 28.64 -39.76 -45.41
CA GLY A 641 29.27 -40.95 -46.00
C GLY A 641 30.78 -41.14 -45.85
N ILE A 642 31.48 -40.43 -44.95
CA ILE A 642 32.88 -40.76 -44.64
C ILE A 642 33.04 -40.93 -43.13
N GLN A 643 33.07 -42.19 -42.68
CA GLN A 643 33.69 -42.50 -41.39
C GLN A 643 35.18 -42.11 -41.49
N ASN A 644 35.61 -41.18 -40.63
CA ASN A 644 37.02 -40.87 -40.44
C ASN A 644 37.72 -42.08 -39.81
N THR A 645 38.14 -43.04 -40.63
CA THR A 645 39.32 -43.86 -40.30
C THR A 645 40.54 -42.97 -40.52
N GLU A 646 41.24 -42.66 -39.43
CA GLU A 646 42.58 -42.06 -39.32
C GLU A 646 43.14 -41.43 -40.61
N ALA A 647 43.15 -40.09 -40.64
CA ALA A 647 43.75 -39.32 -41.72
C ALA A 647 45.27 -39.57 -41.82
N THR A 648 45.67 -40.49 -42.69
CA THR A 648 46.99 -40.44 -43.34
C THR A 648 46.85 -39.56 -44.58
N ALA A 649 47.51 -38.40 -44.58
CA ALA A 649 47.44 -37.43 -45.66
C ALA A 649 48.01 -38.02 -46.96
N ILE A 650 47.15 -38.29 -47.96
CA ILE A 650 47.58 -38.64 -49.32
C ILE A 650 47.85 -37.32 -50.07
N PRO A 651 49.06 -37.09 -50.61
CA PRO A 651 49.37 -35.89 -51.38
C PRO A 651 48.53 -35.79 -52.67
N ALA A 652 48.13 -34.57 -53.04
CA ALA A 652 47.30 -34.28 -54.21
C ALA A 652 47.88 -34.82 -55.54
N ILE A 653 49.21 -34.95 -55.60
CA ILE A 653 49.97 -35.54 -56.71
C ILE A 653 51.09 -36.38 -56.10
N SER A 654 51.21 -37.63 -56.52
CA SER A 654 52.29 -38.53 -56.09
C SER A 654 53.35 -38.69 -57.18
N TYR A 655 54.61 -38.52 -56.80
CA TYR A 655 55.76 -38.73 -57.69
C TYR A 655 56.40 -40.08 -57.37
N VAL A 656 56.48 -40.96 -58.37
CA VAL A 656 57.12 -42.27 -58.28
C VAL A 656 58.50 -42.17 -58.89
N TYR A 657 59.53 -42.38 -58.08
CA TYR A 657 60.92 -42.44 -58.52
C TYR A 657 61.44 -43.88 -58.49
N SER A 658 62.34 -44.21 -59.41
CA SER A 658 63.16 -45.42 -59.34
C SER A 658 64.19 -45.30 -58.19
N VAL A 659 64.78 -46.41 -57.77
CA VAL A 659 65.80 -46.41 -56.69
C VAL A 659 67.02 -45.56 -57.04
N ASP A 660 67.34 -45.41 -58.33
CA ASP A 660 68.40 -44.52 -58.84
C ASP A 660 67.98 -43.04 -58.95
N GLY A 661 66.78 -42.68 -58.47
CA GLY A 661 66.33 -41.29 -58.30
C GLY A 661 65.72 -40.64 -59.55
N ARG A 662 65.40 -41.42 -60.58
CA ARG A 662 64.75 -40.90 -61.80
C ARG A 662 63.23 -40.92 -61.63
N LEU A 663 62.55 -39.85 -62.05
CA LEU A 663 61.10 -39.79 -62.02
C LEU A 663 60.54 -40.76 -63.06
N VAL A 664 59.77 -41.75 -62.60
CA VAL A 664 59.17 -42.82 -63.41
C VAL A 664 57.76 -42.44 -63.82
N LYS A 665 56.96 -41.89 -62.88
CA LYS A 665 55.55 -41.55 -63.12
C LYS A 665 55.06 -40.49 -62.15
N THR A 666 54.10 -39.67 -62.61
CA THR A 666 53.33 -38.75 -61.76
C THR A 666 51.87 -39.23 -61.73
N VAL A 667 51.27 -39.36 -60.54
CA VAL A 667 49.92 -39.92 -60.37
C VAL A 667 49.03 -38.92 -59.62
N PRO A 668 47.88 -38.49 -60.19
CA PRO A 668 46.90 -37.67 -59.49
C PRO A 668 46.23 -38.43 -58.34
N ALA A 669 45.78 -37.72 -57.30
CA ALA A 669 45.16 -38.32 -56.10
C ALA A 669 44.00 -39.30 -56.40
N ALA A 670 43.23 -39.07 -57.47
CA ALA A 670 42.12 -39.93 -57.87
C ALA A 670 42.54 -41.34 -58.34
N GLU A 671 43.81 -41.54 -58.71
CA GLU A 671 44.34 -42.79 -59.27
C GLU A 671 45.29 -43.53 -58.32
N TYR A 672 45.48 -43.03 -57.08
CA TYR A 672 46.44 -43.58 -56.12
C TYR A 672 46.19 -45.05 -55.78
N SER A 673 44.93 -45.51 -55.79
CA SER A 673 44.57 -46.92 -55.58
C SER A 673 45.04 -47.86 -56.70
N THR A 674 45.45 -47.31 -57.85
CA THR A 674 45.97 -48.04 -59.01
C THR A 674 47.46 -47.83 -59.25
N LEU A 675 48.19 -47.21 -58.29
CA LEU A 675 49.59 -46.80 -58.42
C LEU A 675 50.54 -47.93 -58.89
N LYS A 676 50.24 -49.18 -58.54
CA LYS A 676 51.05 -50.37 -58.91
C LYS A 676 50.84 -50.83 -60.35
N ASN A 677 49.76 -50.42 -61.02
CA ASN A 677 49.46 -50.85 -62.38
C ASN A 677 50.39 -50.14 -63.38
N GLY A 678 51.25 -50.94 -64.03
CA GLY A 678 52.21 -50.49 -65.04
C GLY A 678 53.63 -50.21 -64.53
N LEU A 679 53.95 -50.55 -63.27
CA LEU A 679 55.33 -50.60 -62.77
C LEU A 679 55.86 -52.04 -62.86
N ASP A 680 57.11 -52.20 -63.26
CA ASP A 680 57.79 -53.50 -63.24
C ASP A 680 58.06 -53.95 -61.78
N ARG A 681 58.28 -55.26 -61.56
CA ARG A 681 58.65 -55.80 -60.24
C ARG A 681 59.92 -55.13 -59.73
N GLY A 682 59.87 -54.50 -58.55
CA GLY A 682 61.00 -53.73 -58.02
C GLY A 682 60.66 -52.84 -56.82
N ILE A 683 61.64 -52.09 -56.33
CA ILE A 683 61.46 -51.11 -55.24
C ILE A 683 61.42 -49.70 -55.86
N TYR A 684 60.48 -48.88 -55.43
CA TYR A 684 60.31 -47.49 -55.88
C TYR A 684 60.23 -46.55 -54.68
N ILE A 685 60.49 -45.25 -54.91
CA ILE A 685 60.31 -44.20 -53.90
C ILE A 685 59.07 -43.40 -54.30
N VAL A 686 58.02 -43.46 -53.48
CA VAL A 686 56.76 -42.74 -53.69
C VAL A 686 56.63 -41.68 -52.61
N ASN A 687 56.66 -40.41 -53.01
CA ASN A 687 56.60 -39.27 -52.06
C ASN A 687 57.61 -39.36 -50.90
N GLY A 688 58.79 -39.94 -51.14
CA GLY A 688 59.86 -40.08 -50.15
C GLY A 688 59.88 -41.42 -49.40
N GLU A 689 58.86 -42.27 -49.55
CA GLU A 689 58.80 -43.58 -48.90
C GLU A 689 59.13 -44.73 -49.86
N LYS A 690 59.87 -45.74 -49.37
CA LYS A 690 60.21 -46.93 -50.17
C LYS A 690 59.00 -47.88 -50.24
N MET A 691 58.58 -48.20 -51.45
CA MET A 691 57.50 -49.14 -51.73
C MET A 691 58.00 -50.28 -52.61
N ALA A 692 57.67 -51.52 -52.25
CA ALA A 692 57.94 -52.70 -53.07
C ALA A 692 56.73 -53.03 -53.96
N VAL A 693 56.98 -53.22 -55.26
CA VAL A 693 56.02 -53.73 -56.25
C VAL A 693 56.40 -55.19 -56.51
N GLU A 694 55.53 -56.10 -56.05
CA GLU A 694 55.70 -57.55 -56.13
C GLU A 694 55.27 -58.17 -57.46
#